data_AF-A0A432WQT5-F1
#
_entry.id   AF-A0A432WQT5-F1
#
_cell.length_a   1.000
_cell.length_b   1.000
_cell.length_c   1.000
_cell.angle_alpha   90.00
_cell.angle_beta   90.00
_cell.angle_gamma   90.00
#
_symmetry.space_group_name_H-M   'P 1'
#
loop_
_entity.id
_entity.type
_entity.pdbx_description
1 polymer ?
#
loop_
_entity_poly.entity_id
_entity_poly.type
_entity_poly.pdbx_seq_one_letter_code
_entity_poly.pdbx_strand_id
1 'polypeptide(L)'
;MAIASRISAKIKFSIERMLGGGALLQLLLAWGIVVLVAVTGGFLAFYLTRGEADLSEEFWWSFLRLTDPGYLGDDEGLLRRVISTLLTIAGYVLFMGTLVAIMTQWLFRQMRHFELGQTPVSFRNHTVLLGWTSRTLPVLNELVNPIIPEQNVNKIAVLAEDITEGPSEELLAEDFSGKNRRRIVLRSGSILNPEHLDRVAIADAKTVIIPSRSNFAEQTLSADTDVIKVLLSLQTEYANGKDPQVVAELQDARKVPIALHTYQGNLQVIASDLIIARILMRSALYPGLSGAVNALLIDPEQAQFMPEPAAPFVGKQWNQVFAGAQKATPCGVLRPEKGKRSGSTETILAPPGNFTIAEGDEVLYLATSHQDAQEHKRAMNHRPMQVSERLITPERPLRRKILMLGWNNRVITLLDEMAKDERTKYYVTNVSSASIEERQQLFQERWPVRAKQVEIDWQQADYTAESVMSALKPQDFDSVMMFSSDRLASGEEADARSIVAFMLLDYLLAKGKYNSRPHIMVELHDPSNAAYVNHSNNEVLVSSVVVSHVLAQVAVYPQLRLVYEHLLSAHGARMALRFLPEKLQRTISIAELREYAFAERAVLLGYQNIGGKTVLNPSVNTQIKATADTQLIVLQGMLD
;
A
#
# COMPACT_ATOMS: atom_id res chain seq x y z
N MET A 1 -4.93 41.43 50.88
CA MET A 1 -5.56 40.55 49.86
C MET A 1 -4.63 40.21 48.68
N ALA A 2 -3.89 41.16 48.09
CA ALA A 2 -3.05 40.89 46.89
C ALA A 2 -1.79 40.02 47.11
N ILE A 3 -1.26 39.91 48.33
CA ILE A 3 -0.09 39.08 48.65
C ILE A 3 -0.50 37.60 48.76
N ALA A 4 -1.65 37.32 49.38
CA ALA A 4 -2.18 35.97 49.53
C ALA A 4 -2.54 35.32 48.18
N SER A 5 -3.10 36.10 47.23
CA SER A 5 -3.41 35.60 45.88
C SER A 5 -2.16 35.29 45.05
N ARG A 6 -1.08 36.07 45.19
CA ARG A 6 0.20 35.81 44.53
C ARG A 6 0.92 34.56 45.07
N ILE A 7 0.84 34.33 46.39
CA ILE A 7 1.42 33.14 47.02
C ILE A 7 0.64 31.89 46.60
N SER A 8 -0.69 31.93 46.61
CA SER A 8 -1.55 30.84 46.14
C SER A 8 -1.29 30.49 44.66
N ALA A 9 -1.15 31.51 43.79
CA ALA A 9 -0.82 31.29 42.38
C ALA A 9 0.56 30.64 42.17
N LYS A 10 1.57 31.04 42.96
CA LYS A 10 2.92 30.43 42.90
C LYS A 10 2.91 28.96 43.36
N ILE A 11 2.17 28.66 44.44
CA ILE A 11 2.03 27.29 44.93
C ILE A 11 1.32 26.43 43.89
N LYS A 12 0.21 26.93 43.32
CA LYS A 12 -0.53 26.23 42.26
C LYS A 12 0.35 25.95 41.05
N PHE A 13 1.10 26.95 40.57
CA PHE A 13 2.04 26.80 39.46
C PHE A 13 3.16 25.78 39.76
N SER A 14 3.70 25.78 40.98
CA SER A 14 4.73 24.81 41.37
C SER A 14 4.18 23.38 41.42
N ILE A 15 2.96 23.19 41.94
CA ILE A 15 2.27 21.90 41.96
C ILE A 15 1.98 21.43 40.54
N GLU A 16 1.48 22.30 39.66
CA GLU A 16 1.26 22.00 38.24
C GLU A 16 2.56 21.55 37.56
N ARG A 17 3.69 22.21 37.82
CA ARG A 17 4.99 21.82 37.27
C ARG A 17 5.51 20.50 37.83
N MET A 18 5.24 20.19 39.10
CA MET A 18 5.63 18.90 39.70
C MET A 18 4.75 17.75 39.19
N LEU A 19 3.45 18.00 38.99
CA LEU A 19 2.50 17.04 38.41
C LEU A 19 2.79 16.79 36.92
N GLY A 20 3.14 17.83 36.16
CA GLY A 20 3.53 17.73 34.75
C GLY A 20 4.99 17.27 34.54
N GLY A 21 5.76 17.13 35.62
CA GLY A 21 7.15 16.68 35.57
C GLY A 21 7.30 15.16 35.49
N GLY A 22 8.54 14.67 35.50
CA GLY A 22 8.83 13.23 35.55
C GLY A 22 8.37 12.57 36.86
N ALA A 23 8.35 11.23 36.90
CA ALA A 23 7.85 10.46 38.03
C ALA A 23 8.50 10.81 39.38
N LEU A 24 9.79 11.21 39.37
CA LEU A 24 10.49 11.69 40.56
C LEU A 24 9.81 12.90 41.21
N LEU A 25 9.37 13.89 40.42
CA LEU A 25 8.71 15.08 40.93
C LEU A 25 7.30 14.78 41.46
N GLN A 26 6.59 13.87 40.79
CA GLN A 26 5.29 13.39 41.25
C GLN A 26 5.41 12.64 42.58
N LEU A 27 6.43 11.79 42.73
CA LEU A 27 6.72 11.08 43.98
C LEU A 27 7.12 12.04 45.10
N LEU A 28 7.94 13.07 44.82
CA LEU A 28 8.30 14.08 45.82
C LEU A 28 7.08 14.87 46.29
N LEU A 29 6.15 15.19 45.38
CA LEU A 29 4.88 15.83 45.74
C LEU A 29 4.01 14.92 46.61
N ALA A 30 3.85 13.65 46.22
CA ALA A 30 3.11 12.66 47.00
C ALA A 30 3.72 12.48 48.39
N TRP A 31 5.05 12.39 48.48
CA TRP A 31 5.77 12.33 49.75
C TRP A 31 5.55 13.58 50.60
N GLY A 32 5.61 14.78 50.01
CA GLY A 32 5.31 16.03 50.70
C GLY A 32 3.90 16.10 51.27
N ILE A 33 2.90 15.56 50.55
CA ILE A 33 1.52 15.44 51.04
C ILE A 33 1.45 14.47 52.22
N VAL A 34 2.11 13.32 52.15
CA VAL A 34 2.14 12.33 53.24
C VAL A 34 2.79 12.91 54.48
N VAL A 35 3.91 13.62 54.33
CA VAL A 35 4.57 14.33 55.45
C VAL A 35 3.64 15.40 56.04
N LEU A 36 2.93 16.17 55.21
CA LEU A 36 1.97 17.17 55.69
C LEU A 36 0.83 16.51 56.49
N VAL A 37 0.27 15.42 55.98
CA VAL A 37 -0.80 14.67 56.67
C VAL A 37 -0.27 14.07 57.98
N ALA A 38 0.95 13.53 58.00
CA ALA A 38 1.60 13.01 59.20
C ALA A 38 1.80 14.10 60.28
N VAL A 39 2.29 15.28 59.87
CA VAL A 39 2.47 16.41 60.79
C VAL A 39 1.12 16.89 61.32
N THR A 40 0.10 17.05 60.45
CA THR A 40 -1.23 17.47 60.91
C THR A 40 -1.90 16.43 61.80
N GLY A 41 -1.77 15.14 61.49
CA GLY A 41 -2.32 14.03 62.26
C GLY A 41 -1.69 13.89 63.63
N GLY A 42 -0.35 13.96 63.71
CA GLY A 42 0.37 13.94 64.99
C GLY A 42 0.12 15.20 65.82
N PHE A 43 -0.01 16.38 65.20
CA PHE A 43 -0.40 17.60 65.91
C PHE A 43 -1.82 17.50 66.49
N LEU A 44 -2.76 16.95 65.71
CA LEU A 44 -4.15 16.77 66.12
C LEU A 44 -4.25 15.73 67.26
N ALA A 45 -3.46 14.65 67.18
CA ALA A 45 -3.35 13.66 68.25
C ALA A 45 -2.82 14.32 69.53
N PHE A 46 -1.66 14.99 69.48
CA PHE A 46 -1.05 15.67 70.62
C PHE A 46 -2.01 16.62 71.35
N TYR A 47 -2.77 17.44 70.62
CA TYR A 47 -3.67 18.42 71.23
C TYR A 47 -4.96 17.79 71.80
N LEU A 48 -5.49 16.74 71.18
CA LEU A 48 -6.80 16.17 71.53
C LEU A 48 -6.73 15.00 72.52
N THR A 49 -5.64 14.23 72.55
CA THR A 49 -5.54 13.01 73.37
C THR A 49 -4.88 13.22 74.73
N ARG A 50 -4.30 14.41 75.01
CA ARG A 50 -3.64 14.78 76.29
C ARG A 50 -2.73 13.67 76.84
N GLY A 51 -1.88 13.09 75.99
CA GLY A 51 -0.88 12.10 76.37
C GLY A 51 0.40 12.72 76.95
N GLU A 52 1.28 11.88 77.51
CA GLU A 52 2.63 12.26 78.01
C GLU A 52 3.71 12.24 76.91
N ALA A 53 3.35 11.91 75.67
CA ALA A 53 4.29 11.76 74.55
C ALA A 53 4.78 13.11 73.99
N ASP A 54 6.04 13.16 73.57
CA ASP A 54 6.62 14.34 72.93
C ASP A 54 6.04 14.55 71.51
N LEU A 55 6.02 15.81 71.06
CA LEU A 55 5.52 16.18 69.71
C LEU A 55 6.17 15.39 68.57
N SER A 56 7.46 15.06 68.70
CA SER A 56 8.18 14.25 67.72
C SER A 56 7.71 12.79 67.68
N GLU A 57 7.32 12.24 68.82
CA GLU A 57 6.82 10.87 68.92
C GLU A 57 5.42 10.76 68.31
N GLU A 58 4.57 11.77 68.50
CA GLU A 58 3.24 11.82 67.88
C GLU A 58 3.30 12.03 66.35
N PHE A 59 4.29 12.77 65.83
CA PHE A 59 4.54 12.84 64.38
C PHE A 59 5.03 11.50 63.81
N TRP A 60 5.94 10.82 64.51
CA TRP A 60 6.41 9.50 64.11
C TRP A 60 5.29 8.45 64.15
N TRP A 61 4.45 8.49 65.20
CA TRP A 61 3.25 7.66 65.31
C TRP A 61 2.29 7.90 64.14
N SER A 62 1.99 9.16 63.81
CA SER A 62 1.09 9.50 62.69
C SER A 62 1.68 9.08 61.34
N PHE A 63 3.00 9.24 61.14
CA PHE A 63 3.70 8.77 59.95
C PHE A 63 3.59 7.26 59.77
N LEU A 64 3.86 6.48 60.84
CA LEU A 64 3.72 5.02 60.81
C LEU A 64 2.29 4.59 60.44
N ARG A 65 1.26 5.29 60.90
CA ARG A 65 -0.14 4.97 60.54
C ARG A 65 -0.47 5.26 59.07
N LEU A 66 0.22 6.21 58.47
CA LEU A 66 0.05 6.55 57.05
C LEU A 66 0.79 5.56 56.13
N THR A 67 1.93 5.03 56.57
CA THR A 67 2.78 4.18 55.73
C THR A 67 2.61 2.69 55.99
N ASP A 68 2.25 2.30 57.22
CA ASP A 68 2.11 0.92 57.65
C ASP A 68 0.82 0.69 58.48
N PRO A 69 -0.22 0.10 57.88
CA PRO A 69 -1.50 -0.17 58.53
C PRO A 69 -1.42 -1.23 59.64
N GLY A 70 -0.31 -2.00 59.73
CA GLY A 70 -0.13 -3.07 60.71
C GLY A 70 -0.14 -2.58 62.16
N TYR A 71 0.05 -1.29 62.40
CA TYR A 71 0.11 -0.72 63.75
C TYR A 71 -1.27 -0.46 64.38
N LEU A 72 -2.38 -0.55 63.64
CA LEU A 72 -3.76 -0.21 64.09
C LEU A 72 -4.18 -0.80 65.44
N GLY A 73 -3.62 -1.95 65.84
CA GLY A 73 -3.92 -2.62 67.11
C GLY A 73 -3.38 -1.94 68.37
N ASP A 74 -2.38 -1.07 68.26
CA ASP A 74 -1.62 -0.58 69.41
C ASP A 74 -2.21 0.69 70.06
N ASP A 75 -3.37 1.18 69.60
CA ASP A 75 -3.92 2.45 70.05
C ASP A 75 -4.98 2.32 71.17
N GLU A 76 -4.72 2.99 72.29
CA GLU A 76 -5.65 3.11 73.42
C GLU A 76 -6.44 4.42 73.38
N GLY A 77 -7.72 4.35 73.76
CA GLY A 77 -8.63 5.51 73.79
C GLY A 77 -9.46 5.70 72.51
N LEU A 78 -10.74 6.05 72.67
CA LEU A 78 -11.70 6.14 71.56
C LEU A 78 -11.33 7.23 70.54
N LEU A 79 -10.89 8.41 71.00
CA LEU A 79 -10.49 9.52 70.12
C LEU A 79 -9.22 9.19 69.32
N ARG A 80 -8.21 8.58 69.95
CA ARG A 80 -6.96 8.17 69.28
C ARG A 80 -7.23 7.12 68.21
N ARG A 81 -8.11 6.15 68.48
CA ARG A 81 -8.54 5.13 67.51
C ARG A 81 -9.24 5.74 66.29
N VAL A 82 -10.09 6.75 66.47
CA VAL A 82 -10.75 7.44 65.35
C VAL A 82 -9.72 8.18 64.49
N ILE A 83 -8.80 8.93 65.11
CA ILE A 83 -7.73 9.64 64.39
C ILE A 83 -6.82 8.65 63.65
N SER A 84 -6.42 7.57 64.31
CA SER A 84 -5.60 6.50 63.74
C SER A 84 -6.28 5.82 62.55
N THR A 85 -7.57 5.49 62.68
CA THR A 85 -8.35 4.88 61.59
C THR A 85 -8.44 5.81 60.38
N LEU A 86 -8.69 7.11 60.60
CA LEU A 86 -8.71 8.12 59.54
C LEU A 86 -7.33 8.28 58.88
N LEU A 87 -6.25 8.28 59.67
CA LEU A 87 -4.88 8.33 59.15
C LEU A 87 -4.54 7.10 58.33
N THR A 88 -4.93 5.90 58.76
CA THR A 88 -4.67 4.68 58.00
C THR A 88 -5.45 4.64 56.70
N ILE A 89 -6.73 5.06 56.70
CA ILE A 89 -7.51 5.22 55.46
C ILE A 89 -6.85 6.25 54.54
N ALA A 90 -6.43 7.39 55.10
CA ALA A 90 -5.70 8.41 54.34
C ALA A 90 -4.37 7.87 53.80
N GLY A 91 -3.66 7.04 54.55
CA GLY A 91 -2.41 6.40 54.16
C GLY A 91 -2.58 5.44 53.00
N TYR A 92 -3.59 4.58 53.04
CA TYR A 92 -3.93 3.71 51.92
C TYR A 92 -4.24 4.49 50.63
N VAL A 93 -5.01 5.58 50.74
CA VAL A 93 -5.39 6.38 49.57
C VAL A 93 -4.22 7.24 49.07
N LEU A 94 -3.57 7.98 49.95
CA LEU A 94 -2.56 8.99 49.61
C LEU A 94 -1.18 8.40 49.42
N PHE A 95 -0.75 7.46 50.27
CA PHE A 95 0.58 6.86 50.16
C PHE A 95 0.54 5.65 49.23
N MET A 96 -0.14 4.56 49.62
CA MET A 96 -0.09 3.31 48.86
C MET A 96 -0.73 3.46 47.48
N GLY A 97 -1.94 4.02 47.41
CA GLY A 97 -2.67 4.21 46.16
C GLY A 97 -1.93 5.11 45.16
N THR A 98 -1.44 6.27 45.62
CA THR A 98 -0.74 7.23 44.75
C THR A 98 0.65 6.71 44.34
N LEU A 99 1.41 6.10 45.26
CA LEU A 99 2.73 5.54 44.95
C LEU A 99 2.63 4.42 43.93
N VAL A 100 1.72 3.46 44.14
CA VAL A 100 1.49 2.36 43.20
C VAL A 100 1.04 2.92 41.85
N ALA A 101 0.14 3.90 41.82
CA ALA A 101 -0.31 4.53 40.58
C ALA A 101 0.83 5.20 39.81
N ILE A 102 1.64 6.03 40.47
CA ILE A 102 2.76 6.74 39.82
C ILE A 102 3.82 5.76 39.33
N MET A 103 4.19 4.76 40.15
CA MET A 103 5.21 3.78 39.79
C MET A 103 4.76 2.91 38.62
N THR A 104 3.52 2.45 38.65
CA THR A 104 2.93 1.67 37.55
C THR A 104 2.87 2.50 36.27
N GLN A 105 2.41 3.75 36.35
CA GLN A 105 2.35 4.64 35.18
C GLN A 105 3.75 4.99 34.65
N TRP A 106 4.75 5.17 35.52
CA TRP A 106 6.14 5.38 35.10
C TRP A 106 6.70 4.14 34.41
N LEU A 107 6.48 2.95 34.98
CA LEU A 107 6.93 1.70 34.38
C LEU A 107 6.31 1.49 33.00
N PHE A 108 5.00 1.70 32.87
CA PHE A 108 4.31 1.64 31.58
C PHE A 108 4.85 2.66 30.58
N ARG A 109 5.15 3.90 30.99
CA ARG A 109 5.79 4.89 30.10
C ARG A 109 7.18 4.45 29.65
N GLN A 110 7.98 3.83 30.53
CA GLN A 110 9.30 3.31 30.17
C GLN A 110 9.19 2.11 29.23
N MET A 111 8.30 1.16 29.52
CA MET A 111 8.01 0.02 28.64
C MET A 111 7.59 0.52 27.25
N ARG A 112 6.62 1.44 27.18
CA ARG A 112 6.19 2.06 25.92
C ARG A 112 7.35 2.76 25.19
N HIS A 113 8.22 3.45 25.91
CA HIS A 113 9.41 4.09 25.30
C HIS A 113 10.34 3.08 24.62
N PHE A 114 10.55 1.91 25.23
CA PHE A 114 11.33 0.83 24.62
C PHE A 114 10.58 0.13 23.48
N GLU A 115 9.27 -0.06 23.62
CA GLU A 115 8.41 -0.66 22.59
C GLU A 115 8.36 0.18 21.32
N LEU A 116 8.47 1.51 21.40
CA LEU A 116 8.54 2.40 20.24
C LEU A 116 9.80 2.18 19.36
N GLY A 117 10.80 1.43 19.83
CA GLY A 117 11.98 1.12 19.04
C GLY A 117 12.74 2.37 18.58
N GLN A 118 12.96 3.35 19.45
CA GLN A 118 13.61 4.61 19.06
C GLN A 118 15.12 4.46 18.76
N THR A 119 15.71 3.31 19.11
CA THR A 119 17.12 3.00 18.87
C THR A 119 17.39 2.71 17.39
N PRO A 120 18.41 3.35 16.78
CA PRO A 120 18.80 3.07 15.41
C PRO A 120 19.19 1.62 15.16
N VAL A 121 18.78 1.09 14.01
CA VAL A 121 19.25 -0.19 13.50
C VAL A 121 20.68 -0.05 12.97
N SER A 122 21.49 -1.11 13.06
CA SER A 122 22.87 -1.15 12.55
C SER A 122 22.98 -1.92 11.23
N PHE A 123 21.92 -1.91 10.43
CA PHE A 123 21.84 -2.67 9.17
C PHE A 123 22.65 -1.98 8.06
N ARG A 124 23.11 -2.80 7.11
CA ARG A 124 23.77 -2.35 5.88
C ARG A 124 23.23 -3.15 4.71
N ASN A 125 23.14 -2.52 3.53
CA ASN A 125 22.66 -3.17 2.32
C ASN A 125 21.26 -3.82 2.52
N HIS A 126 20.40 -3.16 3.29
CA HIS A 126 19.03 -3.57 3.61
C HIS A 126 18.02 -2.72 2.85
N THR A 127 16.75 -3.13 2.90
CA THR A 127 15.63 -2.36 2.34
C THR A 127 14.99 -1.54 3.45
N VAL A 128 14.69 -0.26 3.17
CA VAL A 128 13.92 0.61 4.05
C VAL A 128 12.55 0.86 3.44
N LEU A 129 11.49 0.74 4.23
CA LEU A 129 10.13 1.06 3.85
C LEU A 129 9.62 2.20 4.74
N LEU A 130 9.27 3.33 4.14
CA LEU A 130 8.89 4.54 4.87
C LEU A 130 7.36 4.69 4.97
N GLY A 131 6.87 4.79 6.20
CA GLY A 131 5.47 4.93 6.53
C GLY A 131 4.78 3.59 6.79
N TRP A 132 3.70 3.65 7.57
CA TRP A 132 2.73 2.56 7.69
C TRP A 132 1.43 3.00 7.03
N THR A 133 1.03 2.28 5.99
CA THR A 133 -0.15 2.55 5.15
C THR A 133 -0.74 1.22 4.69
N SER A 134 -1.90 1.25 4.04
CA SER A 134 -2.51 0.07 3.38
C SER A 134 -1.60 -0.62 2.34
N ARG A 135 -0.52 0.03 1.91
CA ARG A 135 0.49 -0.54 0.99
C ARG A 135 1.60 -1.30 1.72
N THR A 136 1.74 -1.12 3.03
CA THR A 136 2.91 -1.59 3.78
C THR A 136 2.96 -3.10 3.88
N LEU A 137 1.88 -3.73 4.36
CA LEU A 137 1.81 -5.19 4.44
C LEU A 137 1.88 -5.86 3.05
N PRO A 138 1.14 -5.41 2.01
CA PRO A 138 1.29 -5.98 0.68
C PRO A 138 2.72 -5.85 0.10
N VAL A 139 3.40 -4.72 0.29
CA VAL A 139 4.82 -4.57 -0.11
C VAL A 139 5.71 -5.57 0.66
N LEU A 140 5.50 -5.72 1.97
CA LEU A 140 6.28 -6.67 2.78
C LEU A 140 6.06 -8.11 2.32
N ASN A 141 4.80 -8.50 2.06
CA ASN A 141 4.43 -9.82 1.55
C ASN A 141 5.13 -10.12 0.22
N GLU A 142 5.19 -9.16 -0.69
CA GLU A 142 5.89 -9.35 -1.96
C GLU A 142 7.42 -9.39 -1.77
N LEU A 143 8.01 -8.54 -0.94
CA LEU A 143 9.46 -8.52 -0.72
C LEU A 143 10.01 -9.79 -0.04
N VAL A 144 9.17 -10.52 0.70
CA VAL A 144 9.52 -11.81 1.31
C VAL A 144 9.06 -13.02 0.50
N ASN A 145 8.45 -12.79 -0.67
CA ASN A 145 7.98 -13.82 -1.58
C ASN A 145 9.16 -14.74 -1.96
N PRO A 146 9.02 -16.08 -1.85
CA PRO A 146 10.09 -17.03 -2.17
C PRO A 146 10.56 -16.98 -3.63
N ILE A 147 9.76 -16.43 -4.53
CA ILE A 147 10.12 -16.20 -5.93
C ILE A 147 11.30 -15.21 -6.02
N ILE A 148 11.37 -14.24 -5.09
CA ILE A 148 12.43 -13.23 -5.04
C ILE A 148 13.67 -13.81 -4.35
N PRO A 149 14.84 -13.78 -5.00
CA PRO A 149 16.07 -14.26 -4.37
C PRO A 149 16.41 -13.51 -3.08
N GLU A 150 16.74 -14.23 -2.00
CA GLU A 150 17.11 -13.62 -0.70
C GLU A 150 18.34 -12.69 -0.79
N GLN A 151 19.20 -12.89 -1.78
CA GLN A 151 20.34 -12.00 -2.06
C GLN A 151 19.90 -10.60 -2.52
N ASN A 152 18.70 -10.47 -3.10
CA ASN A 152 18.18 -9.20 -3.57
C ASN A 152 17.56 -8.39 -2.43
N VAL A 153 16.93 -9.07 -1.47
CA VAL A 153 16.28 -8.48 -0.29
C VAL A 153 16.75 -9.23 0.96
N ASN A 154 17.59 -8.64 1.81
CA ASN A 154 18.11 -9.33 3.01
C ASN A 154 17.29 -9.00 4.27
N LYS A 155 17.46 -7.80 4.82
CA LYS A 155 16.69 -7.27 5.96
C LYS A 155 15.80 -6.13 5.50
N ILE A 156 14.68 -5.92 6.19
CA ILE A 156 13.72 -4.85 5.90
C ILE A 156 13.51 -4.04 7.18
N ALA A 157 13.79 -2.75 7.14
CA ALA A 157 13.48 -1.81 8.22
C ALA A 157 12.28 -0.95 7.82
N VAL A 158 11.25 -0.91 8.66
CA VAL A 158 10.03 -0.13 8.40
C VAL A 158 9.95 1.01 9.40
N LEU A 159 9.79 2.24 8.92
CA LEU A 159 9.59 3.42 9.76
C LEU A 159 8.10 3.80 9.79
N ALA A 160 7.43 3.59 10.91
CA ALA A 160 6.03 3.98 11.13
C ALA A 160 5.92 5.11 12.14
N GLU A 161 4.80 5.84 12.21
CA GLU A 161 4.66 6.94 13.18
C GLU A 161 4.66 6.44 14.63
N ASP A 162 3.79 5.48 14.95
CA ASP A 162 3.77 4.74 16.21
C ASP A 162 3.54 3.26 15.92
N ILE A 163 4.53 2.40 16.23
CA ILE A 163 4.43 0.96 16.00
C ILE A 163 3.59 0.23 17.06
N THR A 164 3.29 0.88 18.19
CA THR A 164 2.52 0.30 19.30
C THR A 164 1.01 0.37 19.08
N GLU A 165 0.55 1.21 18.16
CA GLU A 165 -0.87 1.44 17.86
C GLU A 165 -1.28 0.79 16.53
N GLY A 166 -1.23 -0.55 16.45
CA GLY A 166 -1.65 -1.31 15.27
C GLY A 166 -0.54 -2.03 14.50
N PRO A 167 0.51 -1.34 13.99
CA PRO A 167 1.50 -1.94 13.09
C PRO A 167 2.16 -3.22 13.59
N SER A 168 2.51 -3.27 14.88
CA SER A 168 3.13 -4.47 15.46
C SER A 168 2.15 -5.65 15.54
N GLU A 169 0.89 -5.40 15.87
CA GLU A 169 -0.15 -6.43 15.96
C GLU A 169 -0.51 -6.96 14.57
N GLU A 170 -0.71 -6.05 13.61
CA GLU A 170 -0.95 -6.37 12.20
C GLU A 170 0.19 -7.24 11.63
N LEU A 171 1.46 -6.85 11.84
CA LEU A 171 2.61 -7.64 11.39
C LEU A 171 2.68 -9.03 12.04
N LEU A 172 2.23 -9.16 13.30
CA LEU A 172 2.19 -10.44 14.01
C LEU A 172 1.05 -11.35 13.52
N ALA A 173 -0.05 -10.76 13.03
CA ALA A 173 -1.19 -11.47 12.47
C ALA A 173 -0.88 -12.08 11.08
N GLU A 174 0.03 -11.48 10.31
CA GLU A 174 0.46 -12.01 9.00
C GLU A 174 1.15 -13.39 9.12
N ASP A 175 0.89 -14.27 8.15
CA ASP A 175 1.44 -15.63 8.06
C ASP A 175 2.89 -15.65 7.53
N PHE A 176 3.77 -14.88 8.18
CA PHE A 176 5.19 -14.91 7.88
C PHE A 176 5.88 -16.11 8.53
N SER A 177 6.68 -16.81 7.73
CA SER A 177 7.64 -17.78 8.29
C SER A 177 8.52 -17.13 9.37
N GLY A 178 8.90 -17.90 10.39
CA GLY A 178 9.71 -17.37 11.50
C GLY A 178 11.04 -16.75 11.06
N LYS A 179 11.58 -17.16 9.89
CA LYS A 179 12.75 -16.53 9.25
C LYS A 179 12.41 -15.17 8.66
N ASN A 180 11.32 -15.06 7.90
CA ASN A 180 10.86 -13.81 7.28
C ASN A 180 10.47 -12.77 8.32
N ARG A 181 9.77 -13.17 9.38
CA ARG A 181 9.41 -12.27 10.47
C ARG A 181 10.63 -11.64 11.15
N ARG A 182 11.72 -12.40 11.34
CA ARG A 182 12.99 -11.86 11.92
C ARG A 182 13.76 -10.93 10.98
N ARG A 183 13.46 -10.95 9.68
CA ARG A 183 14.07 -10.06 8.69
C ARG A 183 13.42 -8.66 8.71
N ILE A 184 12.19 -8.55 9.20
CA ILE A 184 11.42 -7.30 9.27
C ILE A 184 11.59 -6.68 10.66
N VAL A 185 11.96 -5.41 10.71
CA VAL A 185 12.10 -4.64 11.95
C VAL A 185 11.33 -3.34 11.85
N LEU A 186 10.42 -3.11 12.80
CA LEU A 186 9.66 -1.88 12.91
C LEU A 186 10.37 -0.86 13.80
N ARG A 187 10.27 0.42 13.44
CA ARG A 187 10.80 1.57 14.20
C ARG A 187 9.77 2.70 14.19
N SER A 188 9.57 3.35 15.33
CA SER A 188 8.70 4.54 15.40
C SER A 188 9.45 5.81 15.01
N GLY A 189 8.77 6.70 14.29
CA GLY A 189 9.26 8.01 13.88
C GLY A 189 8.51 8.56 12.65
N SER A 190 8.36 9.87 12.60
CA SER A 190 7.91 10.58 11.39
C SER A 190 8.90 10.45 10.24
N ILE A 191 8.41 10.07 9.05
CA ILE A 191 9.19 10.06 7.79
C ILE A 191 9.65 11.45 7.35
N LEU A 192 9.03 12.51 7.86
CA LEU A 192 9.34 13.90 7.50
C LEU A 192 10.43 14.52 8.37
N ASN A 193 10.87 13.82 9.41
CA ASN A 193 11.97 14.24 10.27
C ASN A 193 13.24 13.46 9.89
N PRO A 194 14.29 14.12 9.39
CA PRO A 194 15.53 13.47 9.01
C PRO A 194 16.18 12.66 10.13
N GLU A 195 16.18 13.15 11.38
CA GLU A 195 16.73 12.41 12.54
C GLU A 195 16.03 11.06 12.79
N HIS A 196 14.77 10.93 12.37
CA HIS A 196 14.05 9.67 12.49
C HIS A 196 14.41 8.69 11.37
N LEU A 197 14.87 9.18 10.21
CA LEU A 197 15.35 8.33 9.12
C LEU A 197 16.64 7.61 9.50
N ASP A 198 17.47 8.20 10.36
CA ASP A 198 18.65 7.54 10.95
C ASP A 198 18.26 6.30 11.77
N ARG A 199 17.05 6.25 12.34
CA ARG A 199 16.60 5.09 13.13
C ARG A 199 16.49 3.82 12.28
N VAL A 200 16.28 3.96 10.97
CA VAL A 200 16.24 2.87 10.00
C VAL A 200 17.52 2.75 9.17
N ALA A 201 18.60 3.44 9.59
CA ALA A 201 19.89 3.47 8.91
C ALA A 201 19.75 3.77 7.41
N ILE A 202 18.97 4.80 7.07
CA ILE A 202 18.60 5.09 5.67
C ILE A 202 19.81 5.34 4.76
N ALA A 203 20.88 5.91 5.31
CA ALA A 203 22.13 6.18 4.59
C ALA A 203 22.84 4.90 4.10
N ASP A 204 22.72 3.81 4.86
CA ASP A 204 23.35 2.52 4.58
C ASP A 204 22.42 1.55 3.83
N ALA A 205 21.21 2.02 3.48
CA ALA A 205 20.21 1.22 2.78
C ALA A 205 20.64 0.96 1.34
N LYS A 206 20.32 -0.24 0.84
CA LYS A 206 20.43 -0.58 -0.58
C LYS A 206 19.29 0.10 -1.36
N THR A 207 18.08 -0.05 -0.85
CA THR A 207 16.85 0.42 -1.48
C THR A 207 15.94 1.05 -0.44
N VAL A 208 15.37 2.22 -0.77
CA VAL A 208 14.36 2.94 0.02
C VAL A 208 13.06 2.95 -0.78
N ILE A 209 11.98 2.45 -0.18
CA ILE A 209 10.65 2.45 -0.75
C ILE A 209 9.82 3.51 -0.03
N ILE A 210 9.21 4.41 -0.79
CA ILE A 210 8.38 5.51 -0.28
C ILE A 210 6.98 5.38 -0.88
N PRO A 211 6.08 4.60 -0.27
CA PRO A 211 4.68 4.56 -0.65
C PRO A 211 4.02 5.92 -0.40
N SER A 212 3.03 6.27 -1.22
CA SER A 212 2.21 7.44 -0.97
C SER A 212 1.33 7.19 0.25
N ARG A 213 1.16 8.20 1.10
CA ARG A 213 0.10 8.17 2.10
C ARG A 213 -1.26 8.28 1.40
N SER A 214 -2.27 7.58 1.91
CA SER A 214 -3.65 7.80 1.51
C SER A 214 -4.11 9.12 2.12
N ASN A 215 -4.81 9.97 1.36
CA ASN A 215 -5.22 11.29 1.85
C ASN A 215 -6.23 11.12 3.01
N PHE A 216 -5.75 11.17 4.25
CA PHE A 216 -6.62 11.34 5.41
C PHE A 216 -7.12 12.78 5.41
N ALA A 217 -8.42 12.97 5.62
CA ALA A 217 -9.12 14.25 5.52
C ALA A 217 -8.61 15.37 6.47
N GLU A 218 -7.63 15.07 7.33
CA GLU A 218 -7.06 16.00 8.31
C GLU A 218 -5.71 16.60 7.89
N GLN A 219 -5.12 16.21 6.76
CA GLN A 219 -3.80 16.71 6.35
C GLN A 219 -3.89 17.95 5.45
N THR A 220 -3.20 19.01 5.87
CA THR A 220 -3.07 20.30 5.14
C THR A 220 -2.18 20.22 3.90
N LEU A 221 -1.42 19.14 3.73
CA LEU A 221 -0.49 18.91 2.63
C LEU A 221 -0.94 17.71 1.79
N SER A 222 -0.82 17.83 0.46
CA SER A 222 -1.06 16.72 -0.47
C SER A 222 -0.04 15.60 -0.25
N ALA A 223 -0.45 14.32 -0.26
CA ALA A 223 0.43 13.16 -0.03
C ALA A 223 1.72 13.14 -0.88
N ASP A 224 1.67 13.61 -2.13
CA ASP A 224 2.87 13.72 -2.98
C ASP A 224 3.91 14.70 -2.42
N THR A 225 3.48 15.70 -1.65
CA THR A 225 4.36 16.71 -1.04
C THR A 225 5.23 16.09 0.03
N ASP A 226 4.69 15.15 0.80
CA ASP A 226 5.45 14.38 1.79
C ASP A 226 6.54 13.56 1.10
N VAL A 227 6.21 12.88 0.00
CA VAL A 227 7.18 12.11 -0.80
C VAL A 227 8.29 13.03 -1.32
N ILE A 228 7.93 14.18 -1.90
CA ILE A 228 8.91 15.16 -2.40
C ILE A 228 9.79 15.69 -1.25
N LYS A 229 9.22 15.92 -0.07
CA LYS A 229 9.98 16.37 1.11
C LYS A 229 10.96 15.30 1.59
N VAL A 230 10.57 14.03 1.61
CA VAL A 230 11.48 12.91 1.93
C VAL A 230 12.60 12.83 0.90
N LEU A 231 12.31 12.93 -0.39
CA LEU A 231 13.31 12.96 -1.46
C LEU A 231 14.29 14.12 -1.28
N LEU A 232 13.81 15.29 -0.87
CA LEU A 232 14.67 16.44 -0.56
C LEU A 232 15.59 16.15 0.63
N SER A 233 15.07 15.60 1.73
CA SER A 233 15.87 15.21 2.90
C SER A 233 16.97 14.20 2.52
N LEU A 234 16.63 13.21 1.68
CA LEU A 234 17.59 12.25 1.12
C LEU A 234 18.69 12.94 0.32
N GLN A 235 18.31 13.87 -0.55
CA GLN A 235 19.26 14.62 -1.37
C GLN A 235 20.17 15.52 -0.54
N THR A 236 19.67 16.15 0.53
CA THR A 236 20.43 17.15 1.29
C THR A 236 21.35 16.53 2.34
N GLU A 237 20.92 15.46 3.00
CA GLU A 237 21.63 14.91 4.16
C GLU A 237 22.42 13.65 3.84
N TYR A 238 22.01 12.90 2.81
CA TYR A 238 22.53 11.55 2.55
C TYR A 238 23.19 11.40 1.17
N ALA A 239 23.19 12.44 0.34
CA ALA A 239 23.85 12.43 -0.97
C ALA A 239 25.37 12.58 -0.84
N ASN A 240 26.05 11.53 -0.35
CA ASN A 240 27.51 11.49 -0.15
C ASN A 240 28.17 10.37 -0.97
N GLY A 241 27.81 10.27 -2.25
CA GLY A 241 28.51 9.48 -3.26
C GLY A 241 28.07 8.01 -3.39
N LYS A 242 27.29 7.49 -2.44
CA LYS A 242 26.66 6.17 -2.53
C LYS A 242 25.18 6.26 -2.16
N ASP A 243 24.46 7.05 -2.92
CA ASP A 243 23.06 7.36 -2.66
C ASP A 243 22.21 6.08 -2.80
N PRO A 244 21.25 5.83 -1.90
CA PRO A 244 20.40 4.65 -1.97
C PRO A 244 19.56 4.66 -3.25
N GLN A 245 19.23 3.48 -3.76
CA GLN A 245 18.18 3.40 -4.77
C GLN A 245 16.85 3.78 -4.12
N VAL A 246 16.09 4.69 -4.74
CA VAL A 246 14.79 5.11 -4.22
C VAL A 246 13.70 4.68 -5.19
N VAL A 247 12.67 4.03 -4.66
CA VAL A 247 11.42 3.76 -5.37
C VAL A 247 10.32 4.53 -4.66
N ALA A 248 9.80 5.56 -5.32
CA ALA A 248 8.79 6.44 -4.75
C ALA A 248 7.47 6.30 -5.50
N GLU A 249 6.37 6.28 -4.77
CA GLU A 249 5.05 6.42 -5.35
C GLU A 249 4.62 7.88 -5.33
N LEU A 250 4.08 8.35 -6.46
CA LEU A 250 3.31 9.59 -6.52
C LEU A 250 1.91 9.27 -7.05
N GLN A 251 0.89 9.92 -6.51
CA GLN A 251 -0.46 9.85 -7.05
C GLN A 251 -0.51 10.61 -8.38
N ASP A 252 0.01 11.84 -8.42
CA ASP A 252 -0.06 12.70 -9.60
C ASP A 252 1.17 12.55 -10.51
N ALA A 253 0.96 11.99 -11.70
CA ALA A 253 1.99 11.84 -12.73
C ALA A 253 2.64 13.17 -13.13
N ARG A 254 1.95 14.31 -12.99
CA ARG A 254 2.48 15.64 -13.35
C ARG A 254 3.58 16.10 -12.40
N LYS A 255 3.70 15.51 -11.21
CA LYS A 255 4.76 15.81 -10.24
C LYS A 255 6.01 14.95 -10.41
N VAL A 256 5.97 13.94 -11.29
CA VAL A 256 7.14 13.09 -11.60
C VAL A 256 8.37 13.91 -12.01
N PRO A 257 8.28 14.93 -12.90
CA PRO A 257 9.46 15.74 -13.26
C PRO A 257 10.05 16.49 -12.06
N ILE A 258 9.22 16.93 -11.11
CA ILE A 258 9.67 17.62 -9.90
C ILE A 258 10.44 16.64 -9.01
N ALA A 259 9.93 15.43 -8.78
CA ALA A 259 10.62 14.41 -8.00
C ALA A 259 11.98 14.01 -8.61
N LEU A 260 12.04 13.84 -9.94
CA LEU A 260 13.28 13.55 -10.69
C LEU A 260 14.27 14.73 -10.70
N HIS A 261 13.81 15.94 -10.42
CA HIS A 261 14.65 17.11 -10.24
C HIS A 261 15.16 17.21 -8.79
N THR A 262 14.32 16.89 -7.81
CA THR A 262 14.65 16.96 -6.38
C THR A 262 15.73 15.95 -5.98
N TYR A 263 15.64 14.70 -6.42
CA TYR A 263 16.63 13.67 -6.08
C TYR A 263 17.39 13.22 -7.33
N GLN A 264 18.72 13.32 -7.27
CA GLN A 264 19.63 13.10 -8.38
C GLN A 264 20.20 11.66 -8.42
N GLY A 265 20.00 10.89 -7.34
CA GLY A 265 20.34 9.48 -7.27
C GLY A 265 19.47 8.59 -8.17
N ASN A 266 19.59 7.26 -7.99
CA ASN A 266 18.77 6.31 -8.75
C ASN A 266 17.32 6.33 -8.23
N LEU A 267 16.47 7.12 -8.88
CA LEU A 267 15.05 7.28 -8.56
C LEU A 267 14.17 6.57 -9.58
N GLN A 268 13.32 5.68 -9.10
CA GLN A 268 12.19 5.14 -9.86
C GLN A 268 10.90 5.71 -9.28
N VAL A 269 10.11 6.41 -10.09
CA VAL A 269 8.83 6.97 -9.66
C VAL A 269 7.67 6.20 -10.27
N ILE A 270 6.76 5.73 -9.42
CA ILE A 270 5.54 5.03 -9.80
C ILE A 270 4.36 6.00 -9.68
N ALA A 271 3.76 6.36 -10.82
CA ALA A 271 2.55 7.19 -10.86
C ALA A 271 1.31 6.30 -10.66
N SER A 272 0.86 6.13 -9.42
CA SER A 272 -0.14 5.12 -9.06
C SER A 272 -1.51 5.37 -9.69
N ASP A 273 -2.03 6.61 -9.67
CA ASP A 273 -3.33 6.90 -10.28
C ASP A 273 -3.30 6.68 -11.79
N LEU A 274 -2.17 6.90 -12.46
CA LEU A 274 -2.03 6.68 -13.90
C LEU A 274 -2.04 5.18 -14.24
N ILE A 275 -1.33 4.36 -13.45
CA ILE A 275 -1.29 2.90 -13.61
C ILE A 275 -2.71 2.32 -13.46
N ILE A 276 -3.41 2.67 -12.39
CA ILE A 276 -4.76 2.16 -12.12
C ILE A 276 -5.76 2.68 -13.16
N ALA A 277 -5.70 3.97 -13.52
CA ALA A 277 -6.54 4.53 -14.59
C ALA A 277 -6.38 3.78 -15.92
N ARG A 278 -5.14 3.46 -16.31
CA ARG A 278 -4.87 2.68 -17.52
C ARG A 278 -5.44 1.27 -17.45
N ILE A 279 -5.34 0.59 -16.32
CA ILE A 279 -5.94 -0.73 -16.10
C ILE A 279 -7.46 -0.64 -16.27
N LEU A 280 -8.12 0.29 -15.57
CA LEU A 280 -9.57 0.47 -15.61
C LEU A 280 -10.07 0.83 -17.02
N MET A 281 -9.41 1.78 -17.70
CA MET A 281 -9.78 2.17 -19.06
C MET A 281 -9.72 0.99 -20.01
N ARG A 282 -8.62 0.22 -19.98
CA ARG A 282 -8.43 -0.90 -20.91
C ARG A 282 -9.39 -2.04 -20.62
N SER A 283 -9.63 -2.34 -19.35
CA SER A 283 -10.56 -3.39 -18.98
C SER A 283 -12.00 -3.01 -19.39
N ALA A 284 -12.34 -1.71 -19.42
CA ALA A 284 -13.65 -1.23 -19.92
C ALA A 284 -13.84 -1.46 -21.42
N LEU A 285 -12.74 -1.44 -22.18
CA LEU A 285 -12.72 -1.79 -23.60
C LEU A 285 -12.67 -3.30 -23.81
N TYR A 286 -11.98 -4.03 -22.92
CA TYR A 286 -11.68 -5.46 -23.07
C TYR A 286 -11.95 -6.22 -21.75
N PRO A 287 -13.19 -6.69 -21.55
CA PRO A 287 -13.54 -7.49 -20.38
C PRO A 287 -12.66 -8.73 -20.26
N GLY A 288 -12.16 -8.99 -19.05
CA GLY A 288 -11.24 -10.04 -18.68
C GLY A 288 -9.78 -9.57 -18.52
N LEU A 289 -9.44 -8.34 -18.94
CA LEU A 289 -8.05 -7.87 -18.85
C LEU A 289 -7.60 -7.62 -17.41
N SER A 290 -8.48 -7.15 -16.52
CA SER A 290 -8.12 -6.97 -15.11
C SER A 290 -7.79 -8.30 -14.42
N GLY A 291 -8.44 -9.40 -14.83
CA GLY A 291 -8.09 -10.76 -14.36
C GLY A 291 -6.65 -11.13 -14.71
N ALA A 292 -6.22 -10.81 -15.94
CA ALA A 292 -4.83 -11.00 -16.36
C ALA A 292 -3.84 -10.12 -15.59
N VAL A 293 -4.21 -8.87 -15.32
CA VAL A 293 -3.40 -7.94 -14.51
C VAL A 293 -3.32 -8.43 -13.06
N ASN A 294 -4.43 -8.87 -12.48
CA ASN A 294 -4.49 -9.42 -11.13
C ASN A 294 -3.66 -10.71 -11.02
N ALA A 295 -3.74 -11.60 -12.01
CA ALA A 295 -2.91 -12.80 -12.03
C ALA A 295 -1.42 -12.47 -12.10
N LEU A 296 -1.04 -11.44 -12.85
CA LEU A 296 0.36 -11.03 -12.98
C LEU A 296 0.88 -10.26 -11.76
N LEU A 297 0.05 -9.41 -11.17
CA LEU A 297 0.45 -8.42 -10.16
C LEU A 297 -0.06 -8.71 -8.75
N ILE A 298 -0.95 -9.67 -8.54
CA ILE A 298 -1.58 -9.90 -7.23
C ILE A 298 -1.47 -11.36 -6.78
N ASP A 299 -1.67 -12.33 -7.67
CA ASP A 299 -1.62 -13.75 -7.29
C ASP A 299 -0.16 -14.20 -7.08
N PRO A 300 0.28 -14.46 -5.84
CA PRO A 300 1.68 -14.79 -5.54
C PRO A 300 2.11 -16.16 -6.07
N GLU A 301 1.16 -17.02 -6.46
CA GLU A 301 1.43 -18.34 -7.03
C GLU A 301 1.65 -18.30 -8.55
N GLN A 302 1.33 -17.18 -9.20
CA GLN A 302 1.48 -17.03 -10.64
C GLN A 302 2.90 -16.63 -11.02
N ALA A 303 3.20 -16.77 -12.31
CA ALA A 303 4.47 -16.35 -12.85
C ALA A 303 4.63 -14.82 -12.82
N GLN A 304 5.85 -14.38 -12.50
CA GLN A 304 6.23 -12.98 -12.40
C GLN A 304 7.31 -12.63 -13.43
N PHE A 305 7.49 -11.33 -13.67
CA PHE A 305 8.53 -10.84 -14.56
C PHE A 305 9.90 -10.84 -13.88
N MET A 306 10.89 -11.42 -14.54
CA MET A 306 12.26 -11.56 -14.05
C MET A 306 13.26 -11.21 -15.14
N PRO A 307 14.07 -10.17 -14.97
CA PRO A 307 15.18 -9.90 -15.86
C PRO A 307 16.36 -10.84 -15.53
N GLU A 308 16.94 -11.46 -16.56
CA GLU A 308 18.14 -12.28 -16.43
C GLU A 308 19.20 -11.85 -17.45
N PRO A 309 20.51 -11.92 -17.12
CA PRO A 309 21.58 -11.55 -18.03
C PRO A 309 21.52 -12.34 -19.35
N ALA A 310 21.54 -11.64 -20.48
CA ALA A 310 21.46 -12.26 -21.81
C ALA A 310 22.83 -12.78 -22.32
N ALA A 311 23.87 -12.82 -21.48
CA ALA A 311 25.23 -13.22 -21.84
C ALA A 311 25.32 -14.54 -22.65
N PRO A 312 24.55 -15.61 -22.34
CA PRO A 312 24.55 -16.84 -23.14
C PRO A 312 23.97 -16.70 -24.56
N PHE A 313 23.27 -15.60 -24.84
CA PHE A 313 22.50 -15.37 -26.05
C PHE A 313 23.06 -14.23 -26.93
N VAL A 314 24.19 -13.64 -26.56
CA VAL A 314 24.79 -12.56 -27.35
C VAL A 314 25.06 -13.02 -28.80
N GLY A 315 24.61 -12.22 -29.76
CA GLY A 315 24.69 -12.51 -31.20
C GLY A 315 23.65 -13.52 -31.71
N LYS A 316 22.76 -14.03 -30.84
CA LYS A 316 21.64 -14.89 -31.23
C LYS A 316 20.40 -14.06 -31.55
N GLN A 317 19.53 -14.64 -32.36
CA GLN A 317 18.24 -14.04 -32.71
C GLN A 317 17.16 -14.40 -31.68
N TRP A 318 16.16 -13.53 -31.54
CA TRP A 318 15.08 -13.68 -30.58
C TRP A 318 14.29 -14.97 -30.75
N ASN A 319 14.04 -15.40 -31.99
CA ASN A 319 13.42 -16.70 -32.28
C ASN A 319 14.18 -17.88 -31.66
N GLN A 320 15.51 -17.82 -31.60
CA GLN A 320 16.35 -18.87 -31.03
C GLN A 320 16.27 -18.91 -29.50
N VAL A 321 16.10 -17.74 -28.86
CA VAL A 321 15.86 -17.64 -27.42
C VAL A 321 14.46 -18.15 -27.09
N PHE A 322 13.46 -17.73 -27.87
CA PHE A 322 12.08 -18.18 -27.71
C PHE A 322 11.93 -19.70 -27.85
N ALA A 323 12.59 -20.29 -28.86
CA ALA A 323 12.61 -21.73 -29.08
C ALA A 323 13.27 -22.51 -27.94
N GLY A 324 14.29 -21.91 -27.30
CA GLY A 324 15.03 -22.51 -26.19
C GLY A 324 14.24 -22.61 -24.88
N ALA A 325 13.15 -21.85 -24.75
CA ALA A 325 12.48 -21.62 -23.47
C ALA A 325 11.32 -22.59 -23.21
N GLN A 326 11.49 -23.49 -22.24
CA GLN A 326 10.53 -24.54 -21.90
C GLN A 326 9.75 -24.31 -20.60
N LYS A 327 10.41 -23.72 -19.59
CA LYS A 327 9.85 -23.51 -18.23
C LYS A 327 9.53 -22.05 -17.92
N ALA A 328 10.09 -21.13 -18.70
CA ALA A 328 9.84 -19.71 -18.61
C ALA A 328 9.49 -19.18 -19.99
N THR A 329 8.77 -18.07 -20.05
CA THR A 329 8.36 -17.43 -21.30
C THR A 329 9.18 -16.16 -21.50
N PRO A 330 10.06 -16.08 -22.51
CA PRO A 330 10.80 -14.86 -22.80
C PRO A 330 9.84 -13.83 -23.42
N CYS A 331 9.75 -12.67 -22.78
CA CYS A 331 8.77 -11.62 -23.05
C CYS A 331 9.38 -10.38 -23.70
N GLY A 332 10.68 -10.14 -23.54
CA GLY A 332 11.35 -9.01 -24.15
C GLY A 332 12.83 -8.93 -23.83
N VAL A 333 13.45 -7.84 -24.29
CA VAL A 333 14.84 -7.50 -24.05
C VAL A 333 14.92 -6.14 -23.37
N LEU A 334 15.72 -6.05 -22.33
CA LEU A 334 16.01 -4.83 -21.58
C LEU A 334 17.45 -4.43 -21.88
N ARG A 335 17.63 -3.30 -22.55
CA ARG A 335 18.94 -2.82 -23.01
C ARG A 335 19.35 -1.59 -22.23
N PRO A 336 20.48 -1.62 -21.50
CA PRO A 336 21.00 -0.44 -20.83
C PRO A 336 21.35 0.65 -21.84
N GLU A 337 20.78 1.86 -21.72
CA GLU A 337 21.17 2.97 -22.60
C GLU A 337 22.49 3.59 -22.13
N LYS A 338 23.49 3.66 -23.01
CA LYS A 338 24.77 4.32 -22.72
C LYS A 338 24.60 5.85 -22.75
N GLY A 339 25.06 6.53 -21.70
CA GLY A 339 25.19 8.00 -21.67
C GLY A 339 23.98 8.80 -21.16
N LYS A 340 22.90 8.15 -20.74
CA LYS A 340 21.79 8.77 -19.99
C LYS A 340 21.94 8.49 -18.48
N ARG A 341 21.15 9.16 -17.64
CA ARG A 341 21.13 8.94 -16.17
C ARG A 341 21.07 7.44 -15.86
N SER A 342 21.81 7.00 -14.85
CA SER A 342 21.83 5.61 -14.40
C SER A 342 20.40 5.09 -14.19
N GLY A 343 20.00 4.05 -14.94
CA GLY A 343 18.66 3.45 -14.87
C GLY A 343 17.73 3.72 -16.05
N SER A 344 18.17 4.41 -17.12
CA SER A 344 17.43 4.43 -18.39
C SER A 344 17.72 3.15 -19.19
N THR A 345 16.74 2.25 -19.23
CA THR A 345 16.82 0.99 -19.95
C THR A 345 15.84 1.04 -21.12
N GLU A 346 16.32 0.89 -22.35
CA GLU A 346 15.45 0.70 -23.49
C GLU A 346 14.73 -0.65 -23.33
N THR A 347 13.40 -0.60 -23.29
CA THR A 347 12.55 -1.77 -22.99
C THR A 347 11.85 -2.22 -24.27
N ILE A 348 12.29 -3.34 -24.83
CA ILE A 348 11.79 -3.88 -26.09
C ILE A 348 10.98 -5.15 -25.80
N LEU A 349 9.67 -4.99 -25.72
CA LEU A 349 8.73 -6.08 -25.42
C LEU A 349 8.24 -6.74 -26.71
N ALA A 350 8.13 -8.08 -26.69
CA ALA A 350 7.79 -8.92 -27.82
C ALA A 350 8.54 -8.52 -29.12
N PRO A 351 9.89 -8.51 -29.10
CA PRO A 351 10.68 -8.12 -30.25
C PRO A 351 10.44 -9.06 -31.44
N PRO A 352 10.70 -8.60 -32.68
CA PRO A 352 10.55 -9.43 -33.86
C PRO A 352 11.53 -10.61 -33.81
N GLY A 353 11.17 -11.75 -34.41
CA GLY A 353 11.97 -12.97 -34.30
C GLY A 353 13.42 -12.87 -34.79
N ASN A 354 13.71 -11.94 -35.70
CA ASN A 354 15.06 -11.65 -36.22
C ASN A 354 15.85 -10.64 -35.37
N PHE A 355 15.28 -10.10 -34.31
CA PHE A 355 15.97 -9.20 -33.40
C PHE A 355 17.19 -9.88 -32.80
N THR A 356 18.33 -9.20 -32.80
CA THR A 356 19.60 -9.76 -32.32
C THR A 356 19.94 -9.22 -30.94
N ILE A 357 20.30 -10.13 -30.04
CA ILE A 357 20.71 -9.80 -28.67
C ILE A 357 22.13 -9.25 -28.69
N ALA A 358 22.30 -8.11 -28.04
CA ALA A 358 23.57 -7.41 -27.90
C ALA A 358 24.24 -7.70 -26.55
N GLU A 359 25.52 -7.35 -26.45
CA GLU A 359 26.25 -7.40 -25.19
C GLU A 359 25.67 -6.40 -24.18
N GLY A 360 25.47 -6.84 -22.94
CA GLY A 360 24.87 -6.04 -21.87
C GLY A 360 23.34 -6.08 -21.83
N ASP A 361 22.68 -6.71 -22.80
CA ASP A 361 21.24 -6.94 -22.75
C ASP A 361 20.86 -7.89 -21.59
N GLU A 362 19.64 -7.71 -21.07
CA GLU A 362 18.95 -8.68 -20.22
C GLU A 362 17.72 -9.21 -20.95
N VAL A 363 17.40 -10.48 -20.77
CA VAL A 363 16.14 -11.06 -21.25
C VAL A 363 15.11 -10.98 -20.12
N LEU A 364 13.95 -10.41 -20.43
CA LEU A 364 12.81 -10.41 -19.54
C LEU A 364 12.05 -11.73 -19.69
N TYR A 365 12.02 -12.53 -18.64
CA TYR A 365 11.25 -13.77 -18.57
C TYR A 365 9.98 -13.59 -17.73
N LEU A 366 8.92 -14.31 -18.09
CA LEU A 366 7.80 -14.61 -17.20
C LEU A 366 8.03 -16.03 -16.64
N ALA A 367 8.22 -16.16 -15.33
CA ALA A 367 8.58 -17.42 -14.69
C ALA A 367 7.98 -17.55 -13.28
N THR A 368 7.81 -18.78 -12.80
CA THR A 368 7.32 -19.11 -11.45
C THR A 368 8.43 -19.20 -10.41
N SER A 369 9.69 -19.22 -10.84
CA SER A 369 10.86 -19.19 -9.96
C SER A 369 12.07 -18.61 -10.68
N HIS A 370 12.99 -18.04 -9.93
CA HIS A 370 14.26 -17.56 -10.46
C HIS A 370 15.10 -18.70 -11.06
N GLN A 371 15.03 -19.92 -10.51
CA GLN A 371 15.69 -21.08 -11.11
C GLN A 371 15.15 -21.37 -12.53
N ASP A 372 13.83 -21.35 -12.71
CA ASP A 372 13.22 -21.60 -14.01
C ASP A 372 13.61 -20.55 -15.04
N ALA A 373 13.72 -19.27 -14.64
CA ALA A 373 14.22 -18.19 -15.50
C ALA A 373 15.69 -18.42 -15.93
N GLN A 374 16.51 -19.00 -15.05
CA GLN A 374 17.94 -19.23 -15.29
C GLN A 374 18.27 -20.53 -16.04
N GLU A 375 17.36 -21.49 -16.12
CA GLU A 375 17.64 -22.78 -16.80
C GLU A 375 17.81 -22.61 -18.33
N HIS A 376 17.23 -21.57 -18.92
CA HIS A 376 17.31 -21.32 -20.36
C HIS A 376 18.61 -20.57 -20.71
N LYS A 377 19.76 -21.28 -20.70
CA LYS A 377 21.08 -20.72 -21.13
C LYS A 377 21.53 -21.16 -22.52
N ARG A 378 20.66 -21.82 -23.29
CA ARG A 378 20.99 -22.35 -24.62
C ARG A 378 19.95 -21.94 -25.64
N ALA A 379 20.42 -21.22 -26.67
CA ALA A 379 19.62 -20.92 -27.85
C ALA A 379 19.37 -22.21 -28.64
N MET A 380 18.14 -22.40 -29.14
CA MET A 380 17.79 -23.53 -30.00
C MET A 380 17.39 -23.04 -31.38
N ASN A 381 17.57 -23.87 -32.41
CA ASN A 381 17.08 -23.54 -33.74
C ASN A 381 15.55 -23.55 -33.72
N HIS A 382 14.94 -22.38 -33.95
CA HIS A 382 13.50 -22.27 -34.10
C HIS A 382 13.05 -22.97 -35.37
N ARG A 383 12.07 -23.85 -35.25
CA ARG A 383 11.40 -24.49 -36.37
C ARG A 383 9.98 -23.91 -36.44
N PRO A 384 9.77 -22.83 -37.22
CA PRO A 384 8.47 -22.18 -37.25
C PRO A 384 7.40 -23.16 -37.69
N MET A 385 6.31 -23.21 -36.93
CA MET A 385 5.13 -23.95 -37.35
C MET A 385 4.44 -23.18 -38.47
N GLN A 386 3.96 -23.88 -39.50
CA GLN A 386 3.11 -23.25 -40.51
C GLN A 386 1.75 -22.97 -39.88
N VAL A 387 1.53 -21.70 -39.52
CA VAL A 387 0.29 -21.21 -38.94
C VAL A 387 -0.74 -21.02 -40.06
N SER A 388 -1.85 -21.77 -40.00
CA SER A 388 -2.90 -21.78 -41.03
C SER A 388 -4.01 -20.75 -40.81
N GLU A 389 -4.13 -20.24 -39.58
CA GLU A 389 -5.22 -19.36 -39.14
C GLU A 389 -4.66 -18.17 -38.35
N ARG A 390 -5.42 -17.08 -38.27
CA ARG A 390 -5.09 -15.92 -37.44
C ARG A 390 -5.90 -15.93 -36.15
N LEU A 391 -5.28 -15.47 -35.07
CA LEU A 391 -5.97 -15.25 -33.82
C LEU A 391 -6.96 -14.09 -33.97
N ILE A 392 -8.11 -14.20 -33.33
CA ILE A 392 -9.15 -13.17 -33.39
C ILE A 392 -8.79 -12.07 -32.39
N THR A 393 -8.67 -10.84 -32.90
CA THR A 393 -8.57 -9.66 -32.05
C THR A 393 -9.97 -9.12 -31.79
N PRO A 394 -10.38 -8.89 -30.52
CA PRO A 394 -11.68 -8.29 -30.23
C PRO A 394 -11.80 -6.93 -30.92
N GLU A 395 -12.92 -6.69 -31.59
CA GLU A 395 -13.19 -5.40 -32.20
C GLU A 395 -13.19 -4.29 -31.15
N ARG A 396 -12.50 -3.20 -31.46
CA ARG A 396 -12.48 -2.04 -30.56
C ARG A 396 -13.79 -1.27 -30.73
N PRO A 397 -14.52 -0.98 -29.64
CA PRO A 397 -15.76 -0.21 -29.74
C PRO A 397 -15.47 1.22 -30.18
N LEU A 398 -16.25 1.75 -31.13
CA LEU A 398 -16.17 3.15 -31.58
C LEU A 398 -16.81 4.12 -30.58
N ARG A 399 -17.74 3.62 -29.76
CA ARG A 399 -18.49 4.40 -28.77
C ARG A 399 -18.65 3.58 -27.50
N ARG A 400 -18.58 4.22 -26.33
CA ARG A 400 -18.83 3.56 -25.05
C ARG A 400 -19.58 4.45 -24.07
N LYS A 401 -20.65 3.92 -23.45
CA LYS A 401 -21.41 4.55 -22.37
C LYS A 401 -20.95 4.00 -21.03
N ILE A 402 -20.42 4.87 -20.17
CA ILE A 402 -19.83 4.48 -18.89
C ILE A 402 -20.54 5.21 -17.76
N LEU A 403 -21.05 4.47 -16.78
CA LEU A 403 -21.53 5.01 -15.53
C LEU A 403 -20.39 4.96 -14.50
N MET A 404 -19.97 6.10 -13.97
CA MET A 404 -18.96 6.19 -12.91
C MET A 404 -19.61 6.61 -11.60
N LEU A 405 -19.54 5.74 -10.60
CA LEU A 405 -20.07 5.96 -9.26
C LEU A 405 -18.92 6.30 -8.30
N GLY A 406 -19.01 7.45 -7.63
CA GLY A 406 -17.95 8.01 -6.78
C GLY A 406 -17.02 8.98 -7.52
N TRP A 407 -16.15 9.66 -6.76
CA TRP A 407 -15.25 10.70 -7.24
C TRP A 407 -13.94 10.75 -6.46
N ASN A 408 -12.82 10.60 -7.14
CA ASN A 408 -11.53 10.86 -6.51
C ASN A 408 -10.55 11.40 -7.56
N ASN A 409 -9.32 11.73 -7.14
CA ASN A 409 -8.28 12.21 -8.06
C ASN A 409 -8.03 11.27 -9.24
N ARG A 410 -8.29 9.97 -9.06
CA ARG A 410 -8.11 8.96 -10.10
C ARG A 410 -9.18 8.98 -11.16
N VAL A 411 -10.42 9.33 -10.82
CA VAL A 411 -11.46 9.57 -11.82
C VAL A 411 -11.01 10.65 -12.81
N ILE A 412 -10.35 11.71 -12.32
CA ILE A 412 -9.79 12.74 -13.20
C ILE A 412 -8.71 12.17 -14.12
N THR A 413 -7.77 11.39 -13.57
CA THR A 413 -6.71 10.74 -14.36
C THR A 413 -7.27 9.75 -15.39
N LEU A 414 -8.34 9.03 -15.06
CA LEU A 414 -9.04 8.12 -15.97
C LEU A 414 -9.69 8.88 -17.13
N LEU A 415 -10.38 9.98 -16.84
CA LEU A 415 -11.00 10.83 -17.86
C LEU A 415 -9.94 11.44 -18.78
N ASP A 416 -8.78 11.85 -18.25
CA ASP A 416 -7.62 12.30 -19.03
C ASP A 416 -7.12 11.18 -19.97
N GLU A 417 -6.91 9.95 -19.48
CA GLU A 417 -6.49 8.84 -20.34
C GLU A 417 -7.54 8.45 -21.39
N MET A 418 -8.84 8.56 -21.08
CA MET A 418 -9.92 8.39 -22.06
C MET A 418 -9.91 9.50 -23.12
N ALA A 419 -9.60 10.75 -22.72
CA ALA A 419 -9.54 11.89 -23.63
C ALA A 419 -8.37 11.79 -24.63
N LYS A 420 -7.28 11.11 -24.25
CA LYS A 420 -6.14 10.81 -25.13
C LYS A 420 -6.44 9.70 -26.15
N ASP A 421 -7.52 8.95 -25.99
CA ASP A 421 -7.90 7.93 -26.95
C ASP A 421 -8.63 8.53 -28.16
N GLU A 422 -7.97 8.56 -29.30
CA GLU A 422 -8.53 9.12 -30.54
C GLU A 422 -9.55 8.20 -31.22
N ARG A 423 -9.61 6.91 -30.86
CA ARG A 423 -10.36 5.89 -31.61
C ARG A 423 -11.76 5.60 -31.06
N THR A 424 -12.02 5.94 -29.80
CA THR A 424 -13.27 5.63 -29.11
C THR A 424 -13.86 6.91 -28.52
N LYS A 425 -15.15 7.15 -28.77
CA LYS A 425 -15.90 8.24 -28.11
C LYS A 425 -16.58 7.74 -26.84
N TYR A 426 -16.31 8.38 -25.71
CA TYR A 426 -16.83 8.04 -24.39
C TYR A 426 -17.96 8.99 -23.98
N TYR A 427 -19.07 8.41 -23.51
CA TYR A 427 -20.18 9.11 -22.88
C TYR A 427 -20.19 8.69 -21.41
N VAL A 428 -19.75 9.58 -20.53
CA VAL A 428 -19.56 9.29 -19.11
C VAL A 428 -20.65 9.98 -18.31
N THR A 429 -21.37 9.21 -17.50
CA THR A 429 -22.23 9.78 -16.44
C THR A 429 -21.50 9.60 -15.12
N ASN A 430 -21.08 10.70 -14.47
CA ASN A 430 -20.42 10.65 -13.17
C ASN A 430 -21.37 11.06 -12.04
N VAL A 431 -21.65 10.13 -11.14
CA VAL A 431 -22.57 10.27 -10.01
C VAL A 431 -21.79 10.21 -8.71
N SER A 432 -21.90 11.24 -7.89
CA SER A 432 -21.18 11.37 -6.63
C SER A 432 -21.95 12.25 -5.66
N SER A 433 -21.70 12.10 -4.36
CA SER A 433 -22.23 12.99 -3.32
C SER A 433 -21.57 14.37 -3.32
N ALA A 434 -20.34 14.47 -3.85
CA ALA A 434 -19.62 15.73 -4.00
C ALA A 434 -20.36 16.69 -4.96
N SER A 435 -20.22 17.98 -4.70
CA SER A 435 -20.86 19.03 -5.50
C SER A 435 -20.39 18.95 -6.97
N ILE A 436 -21.26 19.33 -7.90
CA ILE A 436 -20.92 19.32 -9.32
C ILE A 436 -19.85 20.39 -9.59
N GLU A 437 -19.97 21.55 -8.94
CA GLU A 437 -19.09 22.70 -9.11
C GLU A 437 -17.64 22.37 -8.74
N GLU A 438 -17.43 21.74 -7.59
CA GLU A 438 -16.09 21.32 -7.12
C GLU A 438 -15.44 20.32 -8.08
N ARG A 439 -16.21 19.30 -8.52
CA ARG A 439 -15.71 18.28 -9.46
C ARG A 439 -15.35 18.87 -10.80
N GLN A 440 -16.20 19.74 -11.34
CA GLN A 440 -15.94 20.44 -12.60
C GLN A 440 -14.74 21.37 -12.51
N GLN A 441 -14.59 22.11 -11.41
CA GLN A 441 -13.44 22.97 -11.17
C GLN A 441 -12.14 22.14 -11.15
N LEU A 442 -12.08 21.09 -10.33
CA LEU A 442 -10.91 20.21 -10.25
C LEU A 442 -10.58 19.55 -11.59
N PHE A 443 -11.60 19.14 -12.34
CA PHE A 443 -11.41 18.60 -13.69
C PHE A 443 -10.83 19.65 -14.65
N GLN A 444 -11.36 20.88 -14.66
CA GLN A 444 -10.89 21.96 -15.52
C GLN A 444 -9.46 22.44 -15.18
N GLU A 445 -9.13 22.52 -13.89
CA GLU A 445 -7.77 22.87 -13.42
C GLU A 445 -6.73 21.86 -13.90
N ARG A 446 -7.11 20.57 -13.97
CA ARG A 446 -6.23 19.50 -14.46
C ARG A 446 -6.27 19.36 -15.98
N TRP A 447 -7.37 19.72 -16.63
CA TRP A 447 -7.63 19.48 -18.04
C TRP A 447 -8.19 20.73 -18.76
N PRO A 448 -7.32 21.64 -19.22
CA PRO A 448 -7.76 22.90 -19.83
C PRO A 448 -8.27 22.78 -21.28
N VAL A 449 -8.13 21.63 -21.96
CA VAL A 449 -8.45 21.47 -23.40
C VAL A 449 -9.67 20.55 -23.60
N ARG A 450 -10.80 21.07 -24.10
CA ARG A 450 -11.98 20.25 -24.44
C ARG A 450 -11.61 19.13 -25.43
N ALA A 451 -11.55 17.88 -24.96
CA ALA A 451 -11.38 16.73 -25.81
C ALA A 451 -12.72 16.38 -26.48
N LYS A 452 -12.73 16.26 -27.81
CA LYS A 452 -13.94 15.87 -28.57
C LYS A 452 -14.42 14.44 -28.26
N GLN A 453 -13.56 13.64 -27.62
CA GLN A 453 -13.76 12.21 -27.41
C GLN A 453 -14.48 11.88 -26.11
N VAL A 454 -14.54 12.79 -25.13
CA VAL A 454 -15.19 12.51 -23.84
C VAL A 454 -16.30 13.53 -23.59
N GLU A 455 -17.51 13.03 -23.42
CA GLU A 455 -18.70 13.81 -23.06
C GLU A 455 -19.12 13.39 -21.66
N ILE A 456 -19.17 14.34 -20.72
CA ILE A 456 -19.39 14.05 -19.31
C ILE A 456 -20.71 14.68 -18.86
N ASP A 457 -21.61 13.85 -18.36
CA ASP A 457 -22.81 14.22 -17.63
C ASP A 457 -22.53 14.15 -16.12
N TRP A 458 -22.65 15.27 -15.43
CA TRP A 458 -22.33 15.40 -14.01
C TRP A 458 -23.61 15.36 -13.19
N GLN A 459 -23.71 14.41 -12.26
CA GLN A 459 -24.86 14.28 -11.37
C GLN A 459 -24.43 14.26 -9.92
N GLN A 460 -25.13 15.01 -9.06
CA GLN A 460 -24.95 14.96 -7.62
C GLN A 460 -26.07 14.13 -6.98
N ALA A 461 -25.72 12.97 -6.44
CA ALA A 461 -26.67 12.08 -5.77
C ALA A 461 -25.94 11.07 -4.89
N ASP A 462 -26.64 10.55 -3.88
CA ASP A 462 -26.16 9.40 -3.11
C ASP A 462 -26.47 8.10 -3.87
N TYR A 463 -25.45 7.54 -4.50
CA TYR A 463 -25.55 6.31 -5.28
C TYR A 463 -25.77 5.04 -4.41
N THR A 464 -25.74 5.15 -3.08
CA THR A 464 -26.12 4.04 -2.18
C THR A 464 -27.64 3.93 -1.98
N ALA A 465 -28.43 4.91 -2.45
CA ALA A 465 -29.89 4.89 -2.38
C ALA A 465 -30.52 4.11 -3.55
N GLU A 466 -31.45 3.20 -3.27
CA GLU A 466 -32.15 2.39 -4.28
C GLU A 466 -32.89 3.24 -5.33
N SER A 467 -33.57 4.31 -4.89
CA SER A 467 -34.32 5.20 -5.78
C SER A 467 -33.40 5.90 -6.79
N VAL A 468 -32.22 6.33 -6.34
CA VAL A 468 -31.19 6.94 -7.19
C VAL A 468 -30.62 5.92 -8.16
N MET A 469 -30.14 4.77 -7.67
CA MET A 469 -29.56 3.73 -8.52
C MET A 469 -30.55 3.22 -9.58
N SER A 470 -31.82 3.08 -9.22
CA SER A 470 -32.88 2.69 -10.15
C SER A 470 -33.15 3.76 -11.22
N ALA A 471 -33.13 5.04 -10.84
CA ALA A 471 -33.34 6.15 -11.76
C ALA A 471 -32.19 6.30 -12.79
N LEU A 472 -30.97 5.93 -12.39
CA LEU A 472 -29.79 5.92 -13.28
C LEU A 472 -29.91 4.89 -14.41
N LYS A 473 -30.71 3.83 -14.25
CA LYS A 473 -30.86 2.73 -15.22
C LYS A 473 -29.50 2.13 -15.62
N PRO A 474 -28.74 1.56 -14.68
CA PRO A 474 -27.39 1.05 -14.92
C PRO A 474 -27.31 0.02 -16.06
N GLN A 475 -28.41 -0.68 -16.36
CA GLN A 475 -28.52 -1.62 -17.48
C GLN A 475 -28.35 -1.00 -18.88
N ASP A 476 -28.56 0.32 -19.02
CA ASP A 476 -28.49 1.03 -20.31
C ASP A 476 -27.04 1.45 -20.66
N PHE A 477 -26.11 1.22 -19.73
CA PHE A 477 -24.69 1.50 -19.89
C PHE A 477 -23.94 0.26 -20.41
N ASP A 478 -22.81 0.51 -21.05
CA ASP A 478 -21.92 -0.55 -21.48
C ASP A 478 -21.03 -1.06 -20.33
N SER A 479 -20.60 -0.13 -19.47
CA SER A 479 -19.77 -0.38 -18.30
C SER A 479 -20.23 0.46 -17.11
N VAL A 480 -20.14 -0.12 -15.91
CA VAL A 480 -20.35 0.57 -14.63
C VAL A 480 -19.05 0.46 -13.84
N MET A 481 -18.47 1.60 -13.45
CA MET A 481 -17.25 1.69 -12.65
C MET A 481 -17.56 2.30 -11.29
N MET A 482 -17.07 1.68 -10.24
CA MET A 482 -17.27 2.11 -8.86
C MET A 482 -15.92 2.45 -8.25
N PHE A 483 -15.80 3.68 -7.76
CA PHE A 483 -14.57 4.22 -7.18
C PHE A 483 -14.73 4.45 -5.69
N SER A 484 -13.64 4.26 -4.95
CA SER A 484 -13.59 4.57 -3.53
C SER A 484 -13.60 6.09 -3.28
N SER A 485 -14.62 6.53 -2.52
CA SER A 485 -14.83 7.81 -1.79
C SER A 485 -15.35 9.07 -2.53
N ASP A 486 -15.93 10.01 -1.75
CA ASP A 486 -15.62 11.45 -1.86
C ASP A 486 -15.96 12.38 -0.67
N ARG A 487 -16.37 11.93 0.53
CA ARG A 487 -16.25 12.80 1.72
C ARG A 487 -16.38 12.06 3.05
N LEU A 488 -15.38 12.29 3.91
CA LEU A 488 -15.31 11.96 5.35
C LEU A 488 -15.34 10.46 5.68
N ALA A 489 -14.14 9.87 5.77
CA ALA A 489 -13.67 8.95 6.83
C ALA A 489 -12.45 8.15 6.35
N SER A 490 -11.90 7.32 7.22
CA SER A 490 -10.79 6.39 6.93
C SER A 490 -11.05 5.57 5.66
N GLY A 491 -10.00 4.97 5.08
CA GLY A 491 -10.12 4.12 3.89
C GLY A 491 -11.18 3.01 4.02
N GLU A 492 -11.45 2.55 5.24
CA GLU A 492 -12.47 1.54 5.57
C GLU A 492 -13.90 1.99 5.23
N GLU A 493 -14.28 3.24 5.54
CA GLU A 493 -15.65 3.73 5.30
C GLU A 493 -15.91 3.98 3.80
N ALA A 494 -14.88 4.39 3.05
CA ALA A 494 -14.95 4.56 1.60
C ALA A 494 -15.22 3.24 0.86
N ASP A 495 -14.56 2.17 1.27
CA ASP A 495 -14.78 0.84 0.71
C ASP A 495 -16.15 0.29 1.12
N ALA A 496 -16.58 0.49 2.37
CA ALA A 496 -17.91 0.07 2.83
C ALA A 496 -19.04 0.64 1.96
N ARG A 497 -18.97 1.94 1.60
CA ARG A 497 -19.94 2.56 0.68
C ARG A 497 -19.90 1.94 -0.72
N SER A 498 -18.71 1.63 -1.23
CA SER A 498 -18.54 0.99 -2.54
C SER A 498 -19.13 -0.42 -2.56
N ILE A 499 -18.94 -1.19 -1.48
CA ILE A 499 -19.52 -2.52 -1.30
C ILE A 499 -21.05 -2.44 -1.24
N VAL A 500 -21.62 -1.54 -0.43
CA VAL A 500 -23.08 -1.37 -0.30
C VAL A 500 -23.70 -0.99 -1.64
N ALA A 501 -23.12 -0.02 -2.33
CA ALA A 501 -23.59 0.38 -3.65
C ALA A 501 -23.47 -0.76 -4.67
N PHE A 502 -22.41 -1.57 -4.60
CA PHE A 502 -22.25 -2.73 -5.48
C PHE A 502 -23.33 -3.78 -5.21
N MET A 503 -23.60 -4.10 -3.95
CA MET A 503 -24.66 -5.05 -3.57
C MET A 503 -26.03 -4.58 -4.07
N LEU A 504 -26.32 -3.27 -3.95
CA LEU A 504 -27.53 -2.68 -4.49
C LEU A 504 -27.61 -2.79 -6.02
N LEU A 505 -26.51 -2.46 -6.72
CA LEU A 505 -26.41 -2.59 -8.17
C LEU A 505 -26.62 -4.05 -8.62
N ASP A 506 -25.96 -5.00 -7.96
CA ASP A 506 -26.09 -6.44 -8.23
C ASP A 506 -27.53 -6.92 -8.00
N TYR A 507 -28.16 -6.51 -6.89
CA TYR A 507 -29.57 -6.79 -6.59
C TYR A 507 -30.52 -6.27 -7.69
N LEU A 508 -30.37 -5.01 -8.10
CA LEU A 508 -31.23 -4.41 -9.13
C LEU A 508 -31.04 -5.05 -10.51
N LEU A 509 -29.81 -5.38 -10.86
CA LEU A 509 -29.49 -6.08 -12.11
C LEU A 509 -30.01 -7.52 -12.12
N ALA A 510 -29.98 -8.22 -10.97
CA ALA A 510 -30.50 -9.57 -10.84
C ALA A 510 -32.04 -9.62 -10.86
N LYS A 511 -32.71 -8.59 -10.32
CA LYS A 511 -34.17 -8.48 -10.29
C LYS A 511 -34.79 -8.21 -11.67
N GLY A 512 -34.08 -7.48 -12.52
CA GLY A 512 -34.57 -7.14 -13.86
C GLY A 512 -34.30 -8.23 -14.89
N LYS A 513 -35.19 -8.36 -15.87
CA LYS A 513 -34.96 -9.20 -17.06
C LYS A 513 -34.35 -8.35 -18.16
N TYR A 514 -33.03 -8.24 -18.15
CA TYR A 514 -32.28 -7.47 -19.15
C TYR A 514 -31.61 -8.41 -20.16
N ASN A 515 -31.59 -8.01 -21.44
CA ASN A 515 -30.97 -8.81 -22.51
C ASN A 515 -29.44 -8.82 -22.41
N SER A 516 -28.85 -7.77 -21.82
CA SER A 516 -27.42 -7.62 -21.62
C SER A 516 -27.18 -6.99 -20.26
N ARG A 517 -26.14 -7.48 -19.57
CA ARG A 517 -25.67 -6.90 -18.30
C ARG A 517 -24.47 -6.01 -18.59
N PRO A 518 -24.39 -4.79 -18.02
CA PRO A 518 -23.20 -3.96 -18.15
C PRO A 518 -21.98 -4.68 -17.57
N HIS A 519 -20.80 -4.35 -18.08
CA HIS A 519 -19.55 -4.79 -17.46
C HIS A 519 -19.31 -4.00 -16.17
N ILE A 520 -19.22 -4.68 -15.03
CA ILE A 520 -19.13 -4.02 -13.72
C ILE A 520 -17.70 -4.10 -13.21
N MET A 521 -17.19 -2.95 -12.77
CA MET A 521 -15.87 -2.78 -12.20
C MET A 521 -15.95 -2.14 -10.84
N VAL A 522 -15.31 -2.76 -9.86
CA VAL A 522 -15.26 -2.26 -8.49
C VAL A 522 -13.81 -2.06 -8.10
N GLU A 523 -13.45 -0.81 -7.84
CA GLU A 523 -12.17 -0.47 -7.26
C GLU A 523 -12.28 -0.45 -5.74
N LEU A 524 -11.37 -1.15 -5.06
CA LEU A 524 -11.26 -1.18 -3.61
C LEU A 524 -9.88 -0.67 -3.17
N HIS A 525 -9.81 -0.16 -1.94
CA HIS A 525 -8.55 0.21 -1.32
C HIS A 525 -7.99 -0.89 -0.41
N ASP A 526 -8.84 -1.60 0.32
CA ASP A 526 -8.44 -2.67 1.24
C ASP A 526 -8.66 -4.05 0.60
N PRO A 527 -7.63 -4.91 0.53
CA PRO A 527 -7.79 -6.29 0.07
C PRO A 527 -8.78 -7.14 0.88
N SER A 528 -8.95 -6.88 2.18
CA SER A 528 -9.88 -7.63 3.04
C SER A 528 -11.33 -7.54 2.52
N ASN A 529 -11.65 -6.43 1.88
CA ASN A 529 -12.97 -6.16 1.33
C ASN A 529 -13.26 -6.87 0.00
N ALA A 530 -12.23 -7.34 -0.71
CA ALA A 530 -12.41 -8.03 -1.99
C ALA A 530 -13.29 -9.27 -1.85
N ALA A 531 -13.21 -9.95 -0.70
CA ALA A 531 -14.01 -11.12 -0.39
C ALA A 531 -15.52 -10.85 -0.41
N TYR A 532 -16.00 -9.61 -0.23
CA TYR A 532 -17.44 -9.31 -0.25
C TYR A 532 -18.00 -9.09 -1.66
N VAL A 533 -17.13 -8.76 -2.61
CA VAL A 533 -17.52 -8.29 -3.94
C VAL A 533 -17.23 -9.35 -5.02
N ASN A 534 -16.36 -10.30 -4.73
CA ASN A 534 -15.83 -11.29 -5.69
C ASN A 534 -16.75 -12.50 -5.92
N HIS A 535 -18.05 -12.26 -6.14
CA HIS A 535 -19.07 -13.31 -6.23
C HIS A 535 -19.92 -13.25 -7.51
N SER A 536 -19.70 -12.25 -8.37
CA SER A 536 -20.55 -11.94 -9.51
C SER A 536 -19.69 -11.87 -10.79
N ASN A 537 -20.31 -11.80 -11.97
CA ASN A 537 -19.63 -11.51 -13.25
C ASN A 537 -19.09 -10.05 -13.29
N ASN A 538 -18.31 -9.66 -12.28
CA ASN A 538 -17.70 -8.35 -12.10
C ASN A 538 -16.18 -8.48 -12.06
N GLU A 539 -15.51 -7.35 -12.21
CA GLU A 539 -14.06 -7.23 -12.07
C GLU A 539 -13.74 -6.40 -10.84
N VAL A 540 -12.98 -7.00 -9.92
CA VAL A 540 -12.52 -6.32 -8.70
C VAL A 540 -11.05 -5.96 -8.87
N LEU A 541 -10.73 -4.69 -8.62
CA LEU A 541 -9.36 -4.17 -8.64
C LEU A 541 -9.03 -3.59 -7.27
N VAL A 542 -8.14 -4.26 -6.53
CA VAL A 542 -7.63 -3.73 -5.26
C VAL A 542 -6.42 -2.85 -5.56
N SER A 543 -6.66 -1.54 -5.62
CA SER A 543 -5.67 -0.56 -6.11
C SER A 543 -4.39 -0.52 -5.28
N SER A 544 -4.49 -0.64 -3.95
CA SER A 544 -3.35 -0.65 -3.04
C SER A 544 -2.42 -1.83 -3.29
N VAL A 545 -2.98 -3.02 -3.53
CA VAL A 545 -2.23 -4.26 -3.75
C VAL A 545 -1.47 -4.19 -5.07
N VAL A 546 -2.14 -3.79 -6.17
CA VAL A 546 -1.50 -3.62 -7.48
C VAL A 546 -0.29 -2.68 -7.39
N VAL A 547 -0.47 -1.51 -6.77
CA VAL A 547 0.61 -0.53 -6.61
C VAL A 547 1.73 -1.07 -5.72
N SER A 548 1.39 -1.80 -4.66
CA SER A 548 2.35 -2.39 -3.73
C SER A 548 3.24 -3.43 -4.40
N HIS A 549 2.67 -4.32 -5.22
CA HIS A 549 3.45 -5.29 -5.98
C HIS A 549 4.37 -4.60 -6.99
N VAL A 550 3.88 -3.59 -7.71
CA VAL A 550 4.73 -2.80 -8.63
C VAL A 550 5.87 -2.12 -7.87
N LEU A 551 5.61 -1.52 -6.70
CA LEU A 551 6.64 -0.90 -5.86
C LEU A 551 7.70 -1.92 -5.42
N ALA A 552 7.27 -3.08 -4.91
CA ALA A 552 8.18 -4.13 -4.44
C ALA A 552 9.02 -4.72 -5.59
N GLN A 553 8.40 -5.03 -6.74
CA GLN A 553 9.11 -5.57 -7.89
C GLN A 553 10.08 -4.56 -8.50
N VAL A 554 9.74 -3.27 -8.55
CA VAL A 554 10.66 -2.21 -9.01
C VAL A 554 11.77 -1.94 -7.99
N ALA A 555 11.51 -2.13 -6.70
CA ALA A 555 12.54 -2.05 -5.66
C ALA A 555 13.60 -3.16 -5.82
N VAL A 556 13.18 -4.34 -6.27
CA VAL A 556 14.05 -5.50 -6.53
C VAL A 556 14.73 -5.37 -7.89
N TYR A 557 13.97 -5.03 -8.93
CA TYR A 557 14.38 -4.93 -10.32
C TYR A 557 13.94 -3.56 -10.91
N PRO A 558 14.79 -2.51 -10.79
CA PRO A 558 14.46 -1.14 -11.22
C PRO A 558 13.94 -1.04 -12.66
N GLN A 559 14.50 -1.86 -13.55
CA GLN A 559 14.16 -1.91 -14.96
C GLN A 559 12.71 -2.33 -15.24
N LEU A 560 12.02 -2.98 -14.29
CA LEU A 560 10.61 -3.35 -14.43
C LEU A 560 9.67 -2.15 -14.43
N ARG A 561 10.11 -0.96 -13.97
CA ARG A 561 9.28 0.25 -14.02
C ARG A 561 8.78 0.52 -15.44
N LEU A 562 9.69 0.49 -16.42
CA LEU A 562 9.37 0.75 -17.82
C LEU A 562 8.58 -0.39 -18.45
N VAL A 563 8.80 -1.63 -18.01
CA VAL A 563 8.00 -2.79 -18.42
C VAL A 563 6.53 -2.58 -18.06
N TYR A 564 6.23 -2.23 -16.81
CA TYR A 564 4.85 -1.96 -16.39
C TYR A 564 4.24 -0.73 -17.04
N GLU A 565 5.03 0.33 -17.23
CA GLU A 565 4.60 1.51 -17.94
C GLU A 565 4.16 1.18 -19.37
N HIS A 566 4.96 0.39 -20.11
CA HIS A 566 4.64 -0.08 -21.46
C HIS A 566 3.43 -1.01 -21.46
N LEU A 567 3.42 -2.06 -20.64
CA LEU A 567 2.35 -3.06 -20.60
C LEU A 567 0.95 -2.46 -20.46
N LEU A 568 0.85 -1.38 -19.68
CA LEU A 568 -0.40 -0.71 -19.37
C LEU A 568 -0.66 0.51 -20.26
N SER A 569 0.32 1.00 -21.01
CA SER A 569 0.16 2.15 -21.90
C SER A 569 -0.82 1.90 -23.05
N ALA A 570 -1.37 2.98 -23.61
CA ALA A 570 -2.20 2.92 -24.82
C ALA A 570 -1.39 2.70 -26.11
N HIS A 571 -0.10 3.02 -26.10
CA HIS A 571 0.77 3.08 -27.27
C HIS A 571 1.99 2.16 -27.10
N GLY A 572 2.37 1.47 -28.16
CA GLY A 572 3.51 0.57 -28.14
C GLY A 572 3.15 -0.84 -27.69
N ALA A 573 4.10 -1.53 -27.07
CA ALA A 573 3.90 -2.90 -26.65
C ALA A 573 2.94 -2.99 -25.46
N ARG A 574 2.00 -3.92 -25.50
CA ARG A 574 0.85 -3.92 -24.59
C ARG A 574 0.34 -5.32 -24.28
N MET A 575 -0.24 -5.48 -23.11
CA MET A 575 -1.02 -6.68 -22.78
C MET A 575 -2.37 -6.64 -23.51
N ALA A 576 -2.70 -7.68 -24.26
CA ALA A 576 -3.94 -7.75 -25.03
C ALA A 576 -4.59 -9.13 -24.90
N LEU A 577 -5.90 -9.18 -25.15
CA LEU A 577 -6.65 -10.42 -25.27
C LEU A 577 -6.78 -10.82 -26.74
N ARG A 578 -6.72 -12.12 -27.00
CA ARG A 578 -6.98 -12.77 -28.30
C ARG A 578 -7.94 -13.94 -28.10
N PHE A 579 -8.70 -14.26 -29.13
CA PHE A 579 -9.62 -15.39 -29.14
C PHE A 579 -9.25 -16.37 -30.24
N LEU A 580 -9.76 -17.60 -30.14
CA LEU A 580 -9.49 -18.64 -31.12
C LEU A 580 -10.58 -18.71 -32.19
N PRO A 581 -10.23 -18.72 -33.49
CA PRO A 581 -11.17 -19.02 -34.55
C PRO A 581 -11.70 -20.45 -34.43
N GLU A 582 -12.86 -20.73 -35.01
CA GLU A 582 -13.60 -21.99 -34.89
C GLU A 582 -12.71 -23.23 -35.14
N LYS A 583 -11.83 -23.17 -36.13
CA LYS A 583 -10.91 -24.28 -36.47
C LYS A 583 -9.85 -24.59 -35.40
N LEU A 584 -9.58 -23.65 -34.50
CA LEU A 584 -8.65 -23.83 -33.38
C LEU A 584 -9.39 -24.14 -32.06
N GLN A 585 -10.72 -24.18 -32.05
CA GLN A 585 -11.54 -24.54 -30.88
C GLN A 585 -11.57 -26.05 -30.68
N ARG A 586 -10.40 -26.61 -30.35
CA ARG A 586 -10.17 -28.03 -30.11
C ARG A 586 -9.20 -28.21 -28.93
N THR A 587 -8.89 -29.46 -28.60
CA THR A 587 -7.73 -29.73 -27.74
C THR A 587 -6.46 -29.28 -28.48
N ILE A 588 -5.78 -28.31 -27.89
CA ILE A 588 -4.61 -27.66 -28.46
C ILE A 588 -3.53 -27.51 -27.39
N SER A 589 -2.26 -27.69 -27.77
CA SER A 589 -1.14 -27.54 -26.83
C SER A 589 -0.74 -26.07 -26.68
N ILE A 590 -0.21 -25.73 -25.50
CA ILE A 590 0.36 -24.40 -25.28
C ILE A 590 1.52 -24.12 -26.24
N ALA A 591 2.35 -25.13 -26.56
CA ALA A 591 3.39 -25.00 -27.57
C ALA A 591 2.84 -24.55 -28.94
N GLU A 592 1.72 -25.13 -29.37
CA GLU A 592 1.05 -24.74 -30.62
C GLU A 592 0.54 -23.29 -30.53
N LEU A 593 -0.16 -22.93 -29.45
CA LEU A 593 -0.68 -21.56 -29.25
C LEU A 593 0.43 -20.50 -29.17
N ARG A 594 1.60 -20.84 -28.60
CA ARG A 594 2.78 -19.97 -28.57
C ARG A 594 3.23 -19.62 -29.99
N GLU A 595 3.22 -20.58 -30.92
CA GLU A 595 3.60 -20.34 -32.32
C GLU A 595 2.58 -19.46 -33.05
N TYR A 596 1.27 -19.65 -32.81
CA TYR A 596 0.23 -18.74 -33.34
C TYR A 596 0.44 -17.30 -32.87
N ALA A 597 0.70 -17.09 -31.58
CA ALA A 597 0.99 -15.76 -31.04
C ALA A 597 2.30 -15.18 -31.62
N PHE A 598 3.36 -16.00 -31.68
CA PHE A 598 4.67 -15.56 -32.17
C PHE A 598 4.63 -15.15 -33.65
N ALA A 599 3.86 -15.85 -34.48
CA ALA A 599 3.64 -15.50 -35.88
C ALA A 599 2.99 -14.11 -36.06
N GLU A 600 2.24 -13.64 -35.06
CA GLU A 600 1.60 -12.31 -35.04
C GLU A 600 2.41 -11.26 -34.25
N ARG A 601 3.71 -11.48 -34.05
CA ARG A 601 4.60 -10.62 -33.23
C ARG A 601 4.07 -10.42 -31.80
N ALA A 602 3.51 -11.47 -31.23
CA ALA A 602 3.04 -11.48 -29.85
C ALA A 602 3.69 -12.62 -29.06
N VAL A 603 3.76 -12.45 -27.74
CA VAL A 603 4.20 -13.49 -26.82
C VAL A 603 2.98 -13.94 -26.02
N LEU A 604 2.66 -15.24 -26.09
CA LEU A 604 1.61 -15.81 -25.25
C LEU A 604 2.07 -15.82 -23.79
N LEU A 605 1.44 -15.02 -22.94
CA LEU A 605 1.70 -14.98 -21.50
C LEU A 605 0.91 -16.04 -20.75
N GLY A 606 -0.30 -16.34 -21.22
CA GLY A 606 -1.22 -17.24 -20.54
C GLY A 606 -2.57 -17.35 -21.22
N TYR A 607 -3.52 -17.95 -20.53
CA TYR A 607 -4.90 -18.07 -21.00
C TYR A 607 -5.89 -18.02 -19.82
N GLN A 608 -7.14 -17.75 -20.15
CA GLN A 608 -8.27 -17.84 -19.23
C GLN A 608 -9.53 -18.19 -20.03
N ASN A 609 -10.55 -18.72 -19.35
CA ASN A 609 -11.90 -18.73 -19.91
C ASN A 609 -12.66 -17.51 -19.36
N ILE A 610 -13.67 -17.02 -20.08
CA ILE A 610 -14.52 -15.93 -19.58
C ILE A 610 -15.10 -16.33 -18.21
N GLY A 611 -14.85 -15.51 -17.18
CA GLY A 611 -15.25 -15.77 -15.79
C GLY A 611 -14.45 -16.86 -15.06
N GLY A 612 -13.42 -17.43 -15.69
CA GLY A 612 -12.54 -18.44 -15.10
C GLY A 612 -11.27 -17.86 -14.47
N LYS A 613 -10.51 -18.70 -13.75
CA LYS A 613 -9.19 -18.34 -13.22
C LYS A 613 -8.19 -18.18 -14.38
N THR A 614 -7.41 -17.12 -14.33
CA THR A 614 -6.28 -16.90 -15.24
C THR A 614 -5.10 -17.81 -14.90
N VAL A 615 -4.43 -18.33 -15.93
CA VAL A 615 -3.21 -19.13 -15.79
C VAL A 615 -2.10 -18.48 -16.61
N LEU A 616 -1.03 -18.05 -15.94
CA LEU A 616 0.16 -17.45 -16.55
C LEU A 616 1.32 -18.45 -16.64
N ASN A 617 2.17 -18.27 -17.66
CA ASN A 617 3.30 -19.14 -17.99
C ASN A 617 2.97 -20.65 -17.95
N PRO A 618 1.89 -21.12 -18.60
CA PRO A 618 1.56 -22.53 -18.59
C PRO A 618 2.66 -23.34 -19.29
N SER A 619 2.92 -24.56 -18.81
CA SER A 619 3.90 -25.45 -19.43
C SER A 619 3.60 -25.69 -20.91
N VAL A 620 4.64 -25.72 -21.74
CA VAL A 620 4.52 -25.95 -23.20
C VAL A 620 3.81 -27.26 -23.56
N ASN A 621 3.91 -28.26 -22.68
CA ASN A 621 3.32 -29.57 -22.87
C ASN A 621 1.85 -29.64 -22.39
N THR A 622 1.36 -28.61 -21.70
CA THR A 622 -0.03 -28.54 -21.27
C THR A 622 -0.94 -28.50 -22.49
N GLN A 623 -2.01 -29.28 -22.44
CA GLN A 623 -3.08 -29.24 -23.42
C GLN A 623 -4.32 -28.61 -22.79
N ILE A 624 -4.97 -27.73 -23.52
CA ILE A 624 -6.22 -27.11 -23.10
C ILE A 624 -7.32 -27.44 -24.10
N LYS A 625 -8.55 -27.58 -23.61
CA LYS A 625 -9.73 -27.69 -24.46
C LYS A 625 -10.19 -26.27 -24.80
N ALA A 626 -9.70 -25.74 -25.91
CA ALA A 626 -10.04 -24.40 -26.36
C ALA A 626 -11.48 -24.33 -26.88
N THR A 627 -12.20 -23.28 -26.48
CA THR A 627 -13.56 -22.97 -26.94
C THR A 627 -13.62 -21.53 -27.45
N ALA A 628 -14.79 -21.08 -27.90
CA ALA A 628 -15.02 -19.67 -28.25
C ALA A 628 -14.80 -18.71 -27.07
N ASP A 629 -14.96 -19.20 -25.83
CA ASP A 629 -14.80 -18.42 -24.59
C ASP A 629 -13.35 -18.42 -24.08
N THR A 630 -12.45 -19.17 -24.72
CA THR A 630 -11.04 -19.19 -24.34
C THR A 630 -10.36 -17.90 -24.81
N GLN A 631 -9.91 -17.11 -23.83
CA GLN A 631 -9.15 -15.89 -24.02
C GLN A 631 -7.66 -16.19 -23.84
N LEU A 632 -6.87 -15.86 -24.85
CA LEU A 632 -5.41 -15.87 -24.79
C LEU A 632 -4.92 -14.50 -24.34
N ILE A 633 -4.04 -14.50 -23.34
CA ILE A 633 -3.40 -13.29 -22.83
C ILE A 633 -2.06 -13.18 -23.52
N VAL A 634 -1.88 -12.14 -24.32
CA VAL A 634 -0.68 -11.94 -25.11
C VAL A 634 -0.02 -10.60 -24.80
N LEU A 635 1.31 -10.59 -24.82
CA LEU A 635 2.10 -9.38 -24.92
C LEU A 635 2.31 -9.08 -26.40
N GLN A 636 1.60 -8.08 -26.92
CA GLN A 636 1.71 -7.66 -28.31
C GLN A 636 2.86 -6.65 -28.44
N GLY A 637 3.82 -6.90 -29.32
CA GLY A 637 4.87 -5.94 -29.66
C GLY A 637 4.36 -4.76 -30.49
N MET A 638 5.21 -3.76 -30.73
CA MET A 638 4.86 -2.69 -31.66
C MET A 638 4.66 -3.26 -33.07
N LEU A 639 3.51 -2.92 -33.67
CA LEU A 639 3.29 -3.12 -35.10
C LEU A 639 3.76 -1.82 -35.75
N ASP A 640 4.83 -1.93 -36.56
CA ASP A 640 5.39 -0.80 -37.33
C ASP A 640 4.33 -0.16 -38.26
#